data_AF-A0A2N9GLG8-F1
#
_entry.id   AF-A0A2N9GLG8-F1
#
_cell.length_a   1.000
_cell.length_b   1.000
_cell.length_c   1.000
_cell.angle_alpha   90.00
_cell.angle_beta   90.00
_cell.angle_gamma   90.00
#
_symmetry.space_group_name_H-M   'P 1'
#
loop_
_entity.id
_entity.type
_entity.pdbx_description
1 polymer ?
#
loop_
_entity_poly.entity_id
_entity_poly.type
_entity_poly.pdbx_seq_one_letter_code
_entity_poly.pdbx_strand_id
1 'polypeptide(L)'
;MQGFRNVIDDCEFIDLGYRGLPFTWCNNRKGDATTWLRLDRFMATNEWILHFHSAVVYHLDNTESDHKPIWLTTAPLQIQRTKRKLFRFEDMWRTESGCEETITKAWVPKVRGSPMVQVQEMLTRCGRDLTAWSRVHFGSITRKIREKKEELRKAEEQSISGRGHDQVLSLRQELNTLLCKEEKMWQQRSRALWLKDGDQNTKYFHSRATHRKRRNSLVVLRDGTGELVEDPHEIGNRFIRYYEDLFQAAPLEEVDQVLAGINPSVTAEMNTKLTRPYTESEVAVALKQMAPLKAPGPDGMPPAFYQSYWKVVGKEVVQAVLSSINSGTLPPSINHTFVALIPKVKNPEHVTEYRPISLCNVIYKLISKVLANRLKEVLPTVIAETQSAFVPGRLITDNVLIAFETLHHMHNQRQGRVGSMALKLDMSKAYDRVEWSFLRQVMLKMGFHSQWVSLMMECITTVSYSLLINGEPRGHITPSRGLRQGDPISPYLFLLCAEGLNGLLNKAAAQGEIHGVSLCRRGPKLTHLFFADDSLLFCRATQAECHKIQDLLNIYEKASGQQLNRSKTTLFFSHNTSQATQDDIKNILGVPSIRQYEKYLGLPSLVGKEKMACFSQIKDRVWSKVKGWKEKLLSQAGREILIKAVIQAIPTYTMNCFKLPVKLCKDIEAIMRRFWWGQKDQERKVHWISWTKLCQPKGNGGLGFRELQKFNIALLAKQFWRFMNCKNSLLFKVFSPKFFPNGNILEASLKTRGSFAWRSIMQAKSLILSGSSWRVGDGQKIPIKNANWLLDEGHRRVISPLPMFPHGSKVALLMRGSPLEWDVEKIRASFLPYDAEAILQIPISSSSPPDKLIWHATRDGKYSVRSGYHILLQEVQNTNPGSSRHGERDPLWKDIWSMCAPAKIRSFLWRACHESLPSKLGLSRRQIVDSPWCDNCGTGVEDCLHALWKCPAIECSWSTQHELAEIRKQEFGSFHDLVRQVGSHNRALLLEKFAAMCWLLWHKRNQTRLHLPSDDYTQICHRAETLIQEHARIHLKEHHQSPPNPKVSWQPPTSYKYKVNFDGAIFRESKEGGIGVVIRDQNGLVIATLSQRVKTCPSAEMIEARAAKRAIQFALEIGIFDAIFEGDSDLIIREISSPEAMHNVYGLVLEDAKALLHHFERYQFTHTRRSGNTVAHALARRALNIQNLCVWMEDVPPDIIPVLYSDFSSINS
;
A
#
# COMPACT_ATOMS: atom_id res chain seq x y z
N MET A 1 -25.11 20.52 20.96
CA MET A 1 -23.84 20.22 20.27
C MET A 1 -23.96 19.93 18.77
N GLN A 2 -24.92 19.13 18.28
CA GLN A 2 -25.04 18.88 16.84
C GLN A 2 -25.35 20.16 16.04
N GLY A 3 -26.22 21.04 16.54
CA GLY A 3 -26.49 22.35 15.90
C GLY A 3 -25.25 23.24 15.76
N PHE A 4 -24.47 23.41 16.83
CA PHE A 4 -23.19 24.13 16.78
C PHE A 4 -22.19 23.51 15.78
N ARG A 5 -22.15 22.17 15.68
CA ARG A 5 -21.32 21.49 14.68
C ARG A 5 -21.80 21.78 13.25
N ASN A 6 -23.11 21.79 13.02
CA ASN A 6 -23.68 22.15 11.74
C ASN A 6 -23.30 23.60 11.36
N VAL A 7 -23.43 24.57 12.28
CA VAL A 7 -23.06 25.98 12.02
C VAL A 7 -21.58 26.14 11.64
N ILE A 8 -20.66 25.45 12.33
CA ILE A 8 -19.23 25.50 11.99
C ILE A 8 -18.97 24.96 10.58
N ASP A 9 -19.68 23.90 10.21
CA ASP A 9 -19.54 23.28 8.89
C ASP A 9 -20.19 24.17 7.81
N ASP A 10 -21.37 24.73 8.07
CA ASP A 10 -22.13 25.63 7.18
C ASP A 10 -21.33 26.91 6.88
N CYS A 11 -20.73 27.51 7.91
CA CYS A 11 -19.92 28.73 7.77
C CYS A 11 -18.45 28.46 7.38
N GLU A 12 -18.06 27.19 7.20
CA GLU A 12 -16.69 26.76 6.89
C GLU A 12 -15.60 27.27 7.84
N PHE A 13 -15.95 27.36 9.12
CA PHE A 13 -15.06 27.89 10.14
C PHE A 13 -14.00 26.86 10.56
N ILE A 14 -12.75 27.29 10.60
CA ILE A 14 -11.61 26.51 11.08
C ILE A 14 -11.18 27.07 12.42
N ASP A 15 -11.17 26.22 13.46
CA ASP A 15 -10.57 26.54 14.76
C ASP A 15 -9.08 26.88 14.53
N LEU A 16 -8.69 28.10 14.88
CA LEU A 16 -7.33 28.60 14.66
C LEU A 16 -6.29 27.87 15.53
N GLY A 17 -6.75 27.14 16.56
CA GLY A 17 -5.89 26.58 17.61
C GLY A 17 -5.72 27.58 18.74
N TYR A 18 -4.72 27.35 19.59
CA TYR A 18 -4.40 28.20 20.73
C TYR A 18 -2.96 27.93 21.23
N ARG A 19 -2.45 28.83 22.07
CA ARG A 19 -1.23 28.70 22.89
C ARG A 19 -1.58 29.06 24.33
N GLY A 20 -0.98 28.39 25.32
CA GLY A 20 -1.37 28.54 26.73
C GLY A 20 -2.29 27.42 27.19
N LEU A 21 -2.96 27.61 28.33
CA LEU A 21 -3.71 26.56 29.03
C LEU A 21 -4.75 25.86 28.13
N PRO A 22 -4.94 24.53 28.27
CA PRO A 22 -5.82 23.78 27.37
C PRO A 22 -7.32 24.06 27.55
N PHE A 23 -7.69 24.71 28.64
CA PHE A 23 -9.06 25.08 29.00
C PHE A 23 -9.22 26.59 28.95
N THR A 24 -10.45 27.04 28.70
CA THR A 24 -10.82 28.45 28.80
C THR A 24 -11.91 28.67 29.83
N TRP A 25 -12.43 27.61 30.43
CA TRP A 25 -13.49 27.67 31.42
C TRP A 25 -13.35 26.58 32.50
N CYS A 26 -13.70 26.94 33.73
CA CYS A 26 -13.81 26.02 34.87
C CYS A 26 -15.15 26.20 35.56
N ASN A 27 -15.78 25.11 35.98
CA ASN A 27 -17.00 25.22 36.80
C ASN A 27 -16.74 25.60 38.28
N ASN A 28 -15.47 25.78 38.67
CA ASN A 28 -15.00 26.14 40.02
C ASN A 28 -15.54 25.28 41.18
N ARG A 29 -16.01 24.06 40.89
CA ARG A 29 -16.43 23.10 41.93
C ARG A 29 -15.21 22.43 42.55
N LYS A 30 -15.33 21.92 43.78
CA LYS A 30 -14.22 21.25 44.49
C LYS A 30 -14.17 19.75 44.20
N GLY A 31 -12.97 19.17 44.24
CA GLY A 31 -12.73 17.72 44.14
C GLY A 31 -13.10 17.11 42.78
N ASP A 32 -13.64 15.90 42.77
CA ASP A 32 -13.99 15.17 41.53
C ASP A 32 -15.13 15.82 40.72
N ALA A 33 -15.78 16.85 41.27
CA ALA A 33 -16.80 17.64 40.58
C ALA A 33 -16.21 18.80 39.74
N THR A 34 -14.91 19.10 39.85
CA THR A 34 -14.25 20.14 39.05
C THR A 34 -14.19 19.73 37.58
N THR A 35 -14.73 20.56 36.69
CA THR A 35 -14.74 20.30 35.25
C THR A 35 -14.08 21.45 34.50
N TRP A 36 -13.06 21.13 33.71
CA TRP A 36 -12.32 22.07 32.88
C TRP A 36 -12.69 21.86 31.41
N LEU A 37 -13.16 22.90 30.72
CA LEU A 37 -13.55 22.83 29.31
C LEU A 37 -12.94 23.98 28.50
N ARG A 38 -12.77 23.75 27.20
CA ARG A 38 -12.46 24.80 26.22
C ARG A 38 -13.72 25.21 25.47
N LEU A 39 -14.37 26.24 25.99
CA LEU A 39 -15.58 26.82 25.41
C LEU A 39 -15.24 27.93 24.40
N ASP A 40 -14.24 28.75 24.71
CA ASP A 40 -13.90 29.97 23.96
C ASP A 40 -12.88 29.66 22.87
N ARG A 41 -13.19 30.09 21.63
CA ARG A 41 -12.41 29.74 20.43
C ARG A 41 -12.50 30.82 19.38
N PHE A 42 -11.36 31.20 18.80
CA PHE A 42 -11.36 31.88 17.51
C PHE A 42 -11.48 30.86 16.37
N MET A 43 -12.48 31.07 15.52
CA MET A 43 -12.63 30.33 14.28
C MET A 43 -12.61 31.28 13.10
N ALA A 44 -11.92 30.90 12.03
CA ALA A 44 -11.76 31.74 10.85
C ALA A 44 -11.98 30.94 9.56
N THR A 45 -12.39 31.64 8.51
CA THR A 45 -12.47 31.06 7.17
C THR A 45 -11.07 30.84 6.60
N ASN A 46 -10.94 29.95 5.61
CA ASN A 46 -9.65 29.71 4.97
C ASN A 46 -9.13 30.93 4.18
N GLU A 47 -10.03 31.76 3.66
CA GLU A 47 -9.65 33.02 3.03
C GLU A 47 -8.96 33.95 4.03
N TRP A 48 -9.55 34.12 5.21
CA TRP A 48 -8.93 34.85 6.32
C TRP A 48 -7.56 34.26 6.69
N ILE A 49 -7.43 32.93 6.80
CA ILE A 49 -6.14 32.27 7.12
C ILE A 49 -5.09 32.49 6.03
N LEU A 50 -5.50 32.56 4.76
CA LEU A 50 -4.58 32.84 3.65
C LEU A 50 -4.08 34.28 3.67
N HIS A 51 -4.91 35.24 4.10
CA HIS A 51 -4.51 36.63 4.30
C HIS A 51 -3.67 36.83 5.57
N PHE A 52 -4.02 36.17 6.67
CA PHE A 52 -3.34 36.28 7.97
C PHE A 52 -2.61 34.99 8.32
N HIS A 53 -1.63 34.63 7.48
CA HIS A 53 -0.88 33.37 7.62
C HIS A 53 -0.04 33.26 8.90
N SER A 54 0.24 34.38 9.57
CA SER A 54 0.95 34.48 10.85
C SER A 54 0.04 34.50 12.08
N ALA A 55 -1.28 34.41 11.92
CA ALA A 55 -2.20 34.56 13.03
C ALA A 55 -2.03 33.50 14.12
N VAL A 56 -1.98 33.94 15.39
CA VAL A 56 -1.85 33.09 16.57
C VAL A 56 -2.88 33.50 17.61
N VAL A 57 -3.49 32.49 18.25
CA VAL A 57 -4.41 32.65 19.38
C VAL A 57 -3.71 32.27 20.67
N TYR A 58 -3.79 33.11 21.69
CA TYR A 58 -3.28 32.89 23.04
C TYR A 58 -4.44 32.76 24.02
N HIS A 59 -4.34 31.84 24.96
CA HIS A 59 -5.17 31.82 26.17
C HIS A 59 -4.36 32.49 27.27
N LEU A 60 -4.84 33.63 27.74
CA LEU A 60 -4.19 34.42 28.77
C LEU A 60 -4.60 33.94 30.15
N ASP A 61 -3.68 34.06 31.10
CA ASP A 61 -3.99 33.73 32.48
C ASP A 61 -4.76 34.86 33.15
N ASN A 62 -5.87 34.49 33.77
CA ASN A 62 -6.66 35.32 34.67
C ASN A 62 -6.99 34.49 35.91
N THR A 63 -6.84 35.06 37.10
CA THR A 63 -7.10 34.43 38.40
C THR A 63 -8.48 34.76 38.97
N GLU A 64 -9.17 35.77 38.43
CA GLU A 64 -10.41 36.31 39.01
C GLU A 64 -11.69 35.89 38.26
N SER A 65 -11.57 35.12 37.17
CA SER A 65 -12.70 34.67 36.35
C SER A 65 -12.73 33.15 36.20
N ASP A 66 -13.94 32.61 36.10
CA ASP A 66 -14.19 31.22 35.69
C ASP A 66 -13.88 30.99 34.21
N HIS A 67 -13.73 32.08 33.42
CA HIS A 67 -13.23 32.08 32.06
C HIS A 67 -11.81 32.65 31.94
N LYS A 68 -11.04 32.13 30.97
CA LYS A 68 -9.73 32.65 30.58
C LYS A 68 -9.87 33.53 29.33
N PRO A 69 -9.31 34.76 29.32
CA PRO A 69 -9.30 35.60 28.13
C PRO A 69 -8.58 34.94 26.97
N ILE A 70 -9.09 35.13 25.75
CA ILE A 70 -8.44 34.67 24.53
C ILE A 70 -8.00 35.86 23.68
N TRP A 71 -6.76 35.85 23.21
CA TRP A 71 -6.13 36.95 22.47
C TRP A 71 -5.69 36.48 21.09
N LEU A 72 -6.09 37.19 20.02
CA LEU A 72 -5.68 36.91 18.65
C LEU A 72 -4.69 37.97 18.17
N THR A 73 -3.49 37.56 17.79
CA THR A 73 -2.53 38.42 17.10
C THR A 73 -2.42 38.04 15.63
N THR A 74 -2.44 39.03 14.74
CA THR A 74 -2.25 38.88 13.29
C THR A 74 -0.90 39.41 12.82
N ALA A 75 -0.18 40.15 13.67
CA ALA A 75 1.11 40.73 13.34
C ALA A 75 2.13 39.64 13.01
N PRO A 76 2.91 39.79 11.93
CA PRO A 76 4.06 38.93 11.75
C PRO A 76 5.00 39.19 12.92
N LEU A 77 5.25 38.17 13.75
CA LEU A 77 6.48 38.16 14.55
C LEU A 77 7.61 38.53 13.60
N GLN A 78 8.45 39.50 13.97
CA GLN A 78 9.62 39.92 13.21
C GLN A 78 10.63 38.77 13.12
N ILE A 79 10.26 37.71 12.39
CA ILE A 79 11.19 36.70 11.95
C ILE A 79 11.98 37.41 10.85
N GLN A 80 13.15 37.92 11.20
CA GLN A 80 14.11 38.44 10.24
C GLN A 80 14.16 37.47 9.06
N ARG A 81 13.97 37.98 7.83
CA ARG A 81 14.09 37.17 6.61
C ARG A 81 15.39 36.37 6.71
N THR A 82 15.27 35.04 6.67
CA THR A 82 16.40 34.13 6.80
C THR A 82 17.50 34.53 5.82
N LYS A 83 18.71 34.83 6.33
CA LYS A 83 19.79 35.42 5.53
C LYS A 83 20.30 34.48 4.42
N ARG A 84 20.03 33.16 4.53
CA ARG A 84 20.40 32.15 3.51
C ARG A 84 19.33 31.06 3.37
N LYS A 85 18.76 30.91 2.18
CA LYS A 85 17.82 29.84 1.84
C LYS A 85 18.59 28.58 1.45
N LEU A 86 18.37 27.47 2.15
CA LEU A 86 18.96 26.17 1.80
C LEU A 86 18.54 25.73 0.39
N PHE A 87 19.49 25.15 -0.36
CA PHE A 87 19.21 24.55 -1.65
C PHE A 87 18.27 23.34 -1.48
N ARG A 88 17.25 23.26 -2.35
CA ARG A 88 16.37 22.09 -2.48
C ARG A 88 15.96 21.96 -3.93
N PHE A 89 16.09 20.75 -4.46
CA PHE A 89 15.59 20.43 -5.79
C PHE A 89 14.05 20.52 -5.82
N GLU A 90 13.52 21.31 -6.75
CA GLU A 90 12.07 21.45 -6.97
C GLU A 90 11.63 20.51 -8.11
N ASP A 91 10.59 19.70 -7.87
CA ASP A 91 10.19 18.61 -8.77
C ASP A 91 9.78 19.11 -10.17
N MET A 92 9.26 20.34 -10.23
CA MET A 92 8.90 21.01 -11.47
C MET A 92 10.07 21.20 -12.44
N TRP A 93 11.33 21.19 -11.96
CA TRP A 93 12.49 21.34 -12.85
C TRP A 93 12.63 20.16 -13.82
N ARG A 94 12.11 18.98 -13.47
CA ARG A 94 12.13 17.79 -14.34
C ARG A 94 11.30 17.92 -15.61
N THR A 95 10.41 18.93 -15.71
CA THR A 95 9.61 19.15 -16.91
C THR A 95 10.34 19.93 -17.99
N GLU A 96 11.50 20.51 -17.69
CA GLU A 96 12.28 21.31 -18.63
C GLU A 96 13.51 20.56 -19.13
N SER A 97 13.73 20.60 -20.45
CA SER A 97 14.92 20.01 -21.10
C SER A 97 16.23 20.60 -20.56
N GLY A 98 16.26 21.91 -20.27
CA GLY A 98 17.44 22.59 -19.73
C GLY A 98 17.89 22.07 -18.35
N CYS A 99 17.04 21.35 -17.60
CA CYS A 99 17.44 20.76 -16.33
C CYS A 99 18.46 19.63 -16.54
N GLU A 100 18.19 18.71 -17.48
CA GLU A 100 19.09 17.58 -17.76
C GLU A 100 20.41 18.06 -18.36
N GLU A 101 20.38 19.06 -19.24
CA GLU A 101 21.58 19.68 -19.80
C GLU A 101 22.46 20.32 -18.70
N THR A 102 21.83 21.05 -17.77
CA THR A 102 22.55 21.69 -16.65
C THR A 102 23.19 20.63 -15.76
N ILE A 103 22.48 19.54 -15.47
CA ILE A 103 23.01 18.41 -14.69
C ILE A 103 24.17 17.77 -15.42
N THR A 104 24.03 17.45 -16.70
CA THR A 104 25.06 16.78 -17.52
C THR A 104 26.34 17.62 -17.58
N LYS A 105 26.22 18.95 -17.80
CA LYS A 105 27.37 19.88 -17.76
C LYS A 105 28.02 19.93 -16.38
N ALA A 106 27.21 19.89 -15.32
CA ALA A 106 27.67 19.91 -13.94
C ALA A 106 28.19 18.54 -13.46
N TRP A 107 28.01 17.44 -14.20
CA TRP A 107 28.32 16.07 -13.75
C TRP A 107 29.60 15.50 -14.38
N VAL A 108 30.67 16.31 -14.44
CA VAL A 108 31.97 15.91 -14.99
C VAL A 108 33.03 15.78 -13.86
N PRO A 109 33.76 14.67 -13.75
CA PRO A 109 34.82 14.53 -12.74
C PRO A 109 35.95 15.51 -13.05
N LYS A 110 36.11 16.55 -12.22
CA LYS A 110 37.17 17.58 -12.36
C LYS A 110 38.23 17.54 -11.26
N VAL A 111 38.03 16.72 -10.23
CA VAL A 111 38.87 16.68 -9.03
C VAL A 111 39.46 15.28 -8.87
N ARG A 112 40.76 15.20 -8.54
CA ARG A 112 41.40 13.94 -8.14
C ARG A 112 41.00 13.60 -6.70
N GLY A 113 40.55 12.38 -6.45
CA GLY A 113 40.12 11.94 -5.12
C GLY A 113 39.33 10.64 -5.18
N SER A 114 38.88 10.14 -4.02
CA SER A 114 38.03 8.95 -3.97
C SER A 114 36.72 9.17 -4.75
N PRO A 115 36.09 8.10 -5.30
CA PRO A 115 34.84 8.23 -6.04
C PRO A 115 33.75 9.00 -5.29
N MET A 116 33.69 8.85 -3.96
CA MET A 116 32.73 9.57 -3.12
C MET A 116 32.99 11.08 -3.04
N VAL A 117 34.26 11.50 -2.92
CA VAL A 117 34.63 12.92 -2.92
C VAL A 117 34.29 13.56 -4.26
N GLN A 118 34.53 12.85 -5.37
CA GLN A 118 34.18 13.33 -6.70
C GLN A 118 32.67 13.57 -6.84
N VAL A 119 31.84 12.60 -6.42
CA VAL A 119 30.37 12.74 -6.46
C VAL A 119 29.87 13.87 -5.57
N GLN A 120 30.47 14.07 -4.39
CA GLN A 120 30.08 15.17 -3.51
C GLN A 120 30.34 16.55 -4.13
N GLU A 121 31.48 16.74 -4.80
CA GLU A 121 31.76 17.99 -5.50
C GLU A 121 30.83 18.18 -6.70
N MET A 122 30.55 17.11 -7.45
CA MET A 122 29.55 17.14 -8.54
C MET A 122 28.17 17.53 -8.04
N LEU A 123 27.71 16.99 -6.89
CA LEU A 123 26.44 17.38 -6.27
C LEU A 123 26.42 18.85 -5.87
N THR A 124 27.51 19.34 -5.27
CA THR A 124 27.63 20.72 -4.81
C THR A 124 27.62 21.70 -6.00
N ARG A 125 28.33 21.35 -7.08
CA ARG A 125 28.32 22.11 -8.34
C ARG A 125 26.94 22.06 -9.00
N CYS A 126 26.36 20.88 -9.11
CA CYS A 126 25.01 20.69 -9.67
C CYS A 126 23.97 21.52 -8.91
N GLY A 127 24.02 21.56 -7.57
CA GLY A 127 23.14 22.41 -6.78
C GLY A 127 23.34 23.92 -7.03
N ARG A 128 24.59 24.37 -7.18
CA ARG A 128 24.93 25.76 -7.54
C ARG A 128 24.40 26.12 -8.93
N ASP A 129 24.69 25.29 -9.93
CA ASP A 129 24.34 25.52 -11.33
C ASP A 129 22.81 25.46 -11.54
N LEU A 130 22.12 24.50 -10.91
CA LEU A 130 20.65 24.44 -10.92
C LEU A 130 20.01 25.65 -10.22
N THR A 131 20.64 26.17 -9.16
CA THR A 131 20.15 27.39 -8.49
C THR A 131 20.28 28.61 -9.40
N ALA A 132 21.44 28.76 -10.05
CA ALA A 132 21.68 29.84 -11.01
C ALA A 132 20.72 29.73 -12.21
N TRP A 133 20.62 28.55 -12.82
CA TRP A 133 19.69 28.26 -13.90
C TRP A 133 18.25 28.54 -13.49
N SER A 134 17.81 28.08 -12.31
CA SER A 134 16.43 28.29 -11.85
C SER A 134 16.09 29.76 -11.65
N ARG A 135 17.03 30.57 -11.14
CA ARG A 135 16.83 32.02 -10.99
C ARG A 135 16.63 32.71 -12.33
N VAL A 136 17.40 32.32 -13.35
CA VAL A 136 17.31 32.88 -14.71
C VAL A 136 16.04 32.39 -15.43
N HIS A 137 15.79 31.07 -15.43
CA HIS A 137 14.71 30.47 -16.22
C HIS A 137 13.31 30.65 -15.60
N PHE A 138 13.16 30.49 -14.28
CA PHE A 138 11.84 30.50 -13.64
C PHE A 138 11.51 31.82 -12.93
N GLY A 139 12.48 32.42 -12.23
CA GLY A 139 12.19 33.56 -11.35
C GLY A 139 11.05 33.24 -10.35
N SER A 140 10.16 34.20 -10.11
CA SER A 140 8.92 33.94 -9.33
C SER A 140 7.82 33.44 -10.27
N ILE A 141 7.51 32.14 -10.20
CA ILE A 141 6.41 31.53 -10.97
C ILE A 141 5.09 32.26 -10.71
N THR A 142 4.81 32.62 -9.46
CA THR A 142 3.61 33.37 -9.09
C THR A 142 3.56 34.75 -9.75
N ARG A 143 4.72 35.41 -9.94
CA ARG A 143 4.81 36.68 -10.67
C ARG A 143 4.53 36.46 -12.17
N LYS A 144 5.16 35.47 -12.80
CA LYS A 144 4.96 35.12 -14.21
C LYS A 144 3.50 34.73 -14.51
N ILE A 145 2.84 33.97 -13.63
CA ILE A 145 1.41 33.64 -13.75
C ILE A 145 0.56 34.91 -13.72
N ARG A 146 0.88 35.87 -12.85
CA ARG A 146 0.14 37.14 -12.76
C ARG A 146 0.35 37.98 -14.03
N GLU A 147 1.59 38.11 -14.50
CA GLU A 147 1.94 38.82 -15.74
C GLU A 147 1.21 38.19 -16.95
N LYS A 148 1.30 36.86 -17.12
CA LYS A 148 0.66 36.14 -18.22
C LYS A 148 -0.87 36.16 -18.17
N LYS A 149 -1.47 36.19 -16.98
CA LYS A 149 -2.92 36.39 -16.84
C LYS A 149 -3.36 37.77 -17.33
N GLU A 150 -2.57 38.80 -17.03
CA GLU A 150 -2.86 40.17 -17.48
C GLU A 150 -2.62 40.32 -18.99
N GLU A 151 -1.54 39.73 -19.53
CA GLU A 151 -1.31 39.64 -20.98
C GLU A 151 -2.45 38.91 -21.70
N LEU A 152 -2.91 37.78 -21.14
CA LEU A 152 -4.03 37.03 -21.68
C LEU A 152 -5.31 37.87 -21.68
N ARG A 153 -5.60 38.59 -20.59
CA ARG A 153 -6.78 39.47 -20.53
C ARG A 153 -6.75 40.54 -21.62
N LYS A 154 -5.60 41.20 -21.80
CA LYS A 154 -5.41 42.21 -22.85
C LYS A 154 -5.51 41.61 -24.26
N ALA A 155 -4.95 40.42 -24.48
CA ALA A 155 -5.05 39.71 -25.75
C ALA A 155 -6.49 39.24 -26.05
N GLU A 156 -7.26 38.85 -25.04
CA GLU A 156 -8.68 38.52 -25.17
C GLU A 156 -9.51 39.78 -25.50
N GLU A 157 -9.25 40.92 -24.86
CA GLU A 157 -9.86 42.22 -25.17
C GLU A 157 -9.55 42.67 -26.63
N GLN A 158 -8.32 42.46 -27.09
CA GLN A 158 -7.91 42.75 -28.48
C GLN A 158 -8.51 41.76 -29.49
N SER A 159 -8.61 40.48 -29.13
CA SER A 159 -9.22 39.43 -29.97
C SER A 159 -10.71 39.64 -30.19
N ILE A 160 -11.42 40.26 -29.24
CA ILE A 160 -12.82 40.67 -29.40
C ILE A 160 -12.97 41.74 -30.51
N SER A 161 -11.90 42.50 -30.78
CA SER A 161 -11.85 43.53 -31.83
C SER A 161 -11.42 42.98 -33.21
N GLY A 162 -11.32 41.65 -33.37
CA GLY A 162 -11.13 40.99 -34.68
C GLY A 162 -9.68 40.71 -35.11
N ARG A 163 -8.66 40.85 -34.24
CA ARG A 163 -7.26 40.46 -34.55
C ARG A 163 -6.60 39.71 -33.38
N GLY A 164 -5.73 38.74 -33.67
CA GLY A 164 -4.78 38.17 -32.69
C GLY A 164 -5.20 36.90 -31.94
N HIS A 165 -6.14 36.10 -32.46
CA HIS A 165 -6.61 34.87 -31.80
C HIS A 165 -5.48 33.85 -31.50
N ASP A 166 -4.48 33.75 -32.38
CA ASP A 166 -3.32 32.87 -32.18
C ASP A 166 -2.48 33.27 -30.95
N GLN A 167 -2.42 34.57 -30.65
CA GLN A 167 -1.74 35.07 -29.46
C GLN A 167 -2.48 34.67 -28.18
N VAL A 168 -3.81 34.66 -28.20
CA VAL A 168 -4.65 34.18 -27.08
C VAL A 168 -4.42 32.68 -26.84
N LEU A 169 -4.40 31.87 -27.91
CA LEU A 169 -4.14 30.43 -27.81
C LEU A 169 -2.73 30.14 -27.25
N SER A 170 -1.71 30.85 -27.74
CA SER A 170 -0.34 30.71 -27.25
C SER A 170 -0.20 31.12 -25.77
N LEU A 171 -0.79 32.26 -25.37
CA LEU A 171 -0.78 32.72 -23.98
C LEU A 171 -1.55 31.78 -23.03
N ARG A 172 -2.67 31.20 -23.47
CA ARG A 172 -3.38 30.16 -22.71
C ARG A 172 -2.52 28.92 -22.50
N GLN A 173 -1.81 28.48 -23.53
CA GLN A 173 -0.91 27.34 -23.45
C GLN A 173 0.27 27.60 -22.48
N GLU A 174 0.87 28.78 -22.55
CA GLU A 174 1.93 29.20 -21.63
C GLU A 174 1.42 29.27 -20.19
N LEU A 175 0.24 29.87 -19.97
CA LEU A 175 -0.37 29.97 -18.65
C LEU A 175 -0.71 28.60 -18.05
N ASN A 176 -1.30 27.70 -18.84
CA ASN A 176 -1.60 26.32 -18.42
C ASN A 176 -0.32 25.56 -18.04
N THR A 177 0.76 25.76 -18.79
CA THR A 177 2.07 25.18 -18.47
C THR A 177 2.61 25.72 -17.14
N LEU A 178 2.50 27.03 -16.90
CA LEU A 178 2.92 27.65 -15.64
C LEU A 178 2.06 27.20 -14.43
N LEU A 179 0.75 27.05 -14.61
CA LEU A 179 -0.15 26.54 -13.58
C LEU A 179 0.16 25.09 -13.20
N CYS A 180 0.47 24.23 -14.19
CA CYS A 180 0.93 22.86 -13.93
C CYS A 180 2.24 22.82 -13.14
N LYS A 181 3.20 23.72 -13.46
CA LYS A 181 4.45 23.86 -12.71
C LYS A 181 4.21 24.30 -11.26
N GLU A 182 3.34 25.30 -11.05
CA GLU A 182 2.94 25.75 -9.72
C GLU A 182 2.27 24.64 -8.90
N GLU A 183 1.43 23.82 -9.54
CA GLU A 183 0.82 22.66 -8.90
C GLU A 183 1.85 21.64 -8.43
N LYS A 184 2.78 21.20 -9.29
CA LYS A 184 3.84 20.24 -8.92
C LYS A 184 4.65 20.77 -7.72
N MET A 185 4.97 22.06 -7.71
CA MET A 185 5.65 22.73 -6.58
C MET A 185 4.83 22.66 -5.27
N TRP A 186 3.55 23.03 -5.30
CA TRP A 186 2.71 22.99 -4.08
C TRP A 186 2.37 21.57 -3.64
N GLN A 187 2.26 20.61 -4.56
CA GLN A 187 2.09 19.19 -4.25
C GLN A 187 3.31 18.65 -3.47
N GLN A 188 4.54 18.95 -3.93
CA GLN A 188 5.77 18.60 -3.23
C GLN A 188 5.82 19.20 -1.81
N ARG A 189 5.39 20.46 -1.66
CA ARG A 189 5.41 21.19 -0.37
C ARG A 189 4.30 20.72 0.60
N SER A 190 3.10 20.45 0.10
CA SER A 190 1.95 19.99 0.90
C SER A 190 2.12 18.56 1.45
N ARG A 191 2.98 17.75 0.80
CA ARG A 191 3.23 16.33 1.09
C ARG A 191 1.94 15.48 1.05
N ALA A 192 0.97 15.88 0.23
CA ALA A 192 -0.28 15.16 0.02
C ALA A 192 -0.12 14.06 -1.04
N LEU A 193 0.67 13.03 -0.73
CA LEU A 193 1.07 11.94 -1.65
C LEU A 193 -0.10 11.12 -2.25
N TRP A 194 -1.30 11.24 -1.70
CA TRP A 194 -2.48 10.49 -2.10
C TRP A 194 -3.31 11.18 -3.20
N LEU A 195 -3.07 12.47 -3.49
CA LEU A 195 -3.73 13.21 -4.58
C LEU A 195 -2.80 13.21 -5.82
N LYS A 196 -2.58 12.04 -6.43
CA LYS A 196 -1.75 11.87 -7.63
C LYS A 196 -2.53 12.05 -8.94
N ASP A 197 -3.80 11.63 -8.96
CA ASP A 197 -4.60 11.50 -10.20
C ASP A 197 -5.82 12.45 -10.25
N GLY A 198 -5.77 13.55 -9.48
CA GLY A 198 -6.87 14.53 -9.37
C GLY A 198 -6.72 15.74 -10.30
N ASP A 199 -7.79 16.51 -10.43
CA ASP A 199 -7.84 17.81 -11.15
C ASP A 199 -6.84 18.83 -10.55
N GLN A 200 -6.40 19.79 -11.39
CA GLN A 200 -5.40 20.83 -11.07
C GLN A 200 -5.80 21.68 -9.85
N ASN A 201 -5.39 21.30 -8.64
CA ASN A 201 -5.91 21.89 -7.41
C ASN A 201 -4.84 22.55 -6.54
N THR A 202 -4.34 23.69 -7.02
CA THR A 202 -3.35 24.50 -6.31
C THR A 202 -3.86 25.05 -4.98
N LYS A 203 -5.14 25.46 -4.89
CA LYS A 203 -5.72 26.04 -3.66
C LYS A 203 -5.72 25.06 -2.49
N TYR A 204 -6.07 23.79 -2.73
CA TYR A 204 -6.01 22.75 -1.71
C TYR A 204 -4.58 22.51 -1.21
N PHE A 205 -3.63 22.33 -2.13
CA PHE A 205 -2.23 22.10 -1.78
C PHE A 205 -1.62 23.29 -1.04
N HIS A 206 -1.95 24.51 -1.47
CA HIS A 206 -1.51 25.75 -0.83
C HIS A 206 -2.00 25.85 0.62
N SER A 207 -3.32 25.75 0.84
CA SER A 207 -3.90 25.77 2.20
C SER A 207 -3.27 24.71 3.11
N ARG A 208 -3.09 23.49 2.61
CA ARG A 208 -2.48 22.39 3.39
C ARG A 208 -1.00 22.62 3.70
N ALA A 209 -0.24 23.17 2.75
CA ALA A 209 1.16 23.54 2.97
C ALA A 209 1.28 24.63 4.04
N THR A 210 0.42 25.65 3.99
CA THR A 210 0.37 26.76 4.97
C THR A 210 0.00 26.25 6.37
N HIS A 211 -1.04 25.43 6.50
CA HIS A 211 -1.40 24.80 7.78
C HIS A 211 -0.25 23.95 8.36
N ARG A 212 0.47 23.20 7.53
CA ARG A 212 1.63 22.41 7.96
C ARG A 212 2.78 23.30 8.43
N LYS A 213 3.06 24.41 7.71
CA LYS A 213 4.08 25.39 8.11
C LYS A 213 3.74 25.99 9.48
N ARG A 214 2.50 26.44 9.69
CA ARG A 214 2.03 27.01 10.97
C ARG A 214 2.21 26.03 12.13
N ARG A 215 1.79 24.77 11.95
CA ARG A 215 1.93 23.73 12.97
C ARG A 215 3.39 23.42 13.32
N ASN A 216 4.29 23.46 12.35
CA ASN A 216 5.70 23.10 12.54
C ASN A 216 6.59 24.27 12.96
N SER A 217 6.07 25.51 13.00
CA SER A 217 6.86 26.68 13.36
C SER A 217 7.10 26.72 14.87
N LEU A 218 8.36 26.84 15.26
CA LEU A 218 8.82 26.99 16.64
C LEU A 218 8.78 28.47 16.99
N VAL A 219 7.94 28.86 17.95
CA VAL A 219 7.74 30.27 18.28
C VAL A 219 7.81 30.55 19.76
N VAL A 220 7.26 29.64 20.59
CA VAL A 220 7.29 29.77 22.04
C VAL A 220 7.66 28.43 22.65
N LEU A 221 8.44 28.45 23.72
CA LEU A 221 8.73 27.30 24.58
C LEU A 221 8.55 27.70 26.04
N ARG A 222 8.11 26.78 26.89
CA ARG A 222 8.20 26.93 28.35
C ARG A 222 9.53 26.39 28.85
N ASP A 223 10.13 27.11 29.78
CA ASP A 223 11.30 26.64 30.52
C ASP A 223 10.92 25.71 31.70
N GLY A 224 11.93 25.24 32.44
CA GLY A 224 11.74 24.37 33.61
C GLY A 224 11.16 25.09 34.83
N THR A 225 11.17 26.43 34.84
CA THR A 225 10.60 27.31 35.87
C THR A 225 9.16 27.75 35.54
N GLY A 226 8.68 27.48 34.32
CA GLY A 226 7.32 27.76 33.84
C GLY A 226 7.19 28.99 32.93
N GLU A 227 8.26 29.77 32.73
CA GLU A 227 8.27 31.00 31.93
C GLU A 227 8.31 30.73 30.42
N LEU A 228 7.73 31.65 29.65
CA LEU A 228 7.63 31.56 28.19
C LEU A 228 8.80 32.27 27.51
N VAL A 229 9.58 31.50 26.76
CA VAL A 229 10.68 32.01 25.92
C VAL A 229 10.17 32.18 24.50
N GLU A 230 10.24 33.40 23.98
CA GLU A 230 9.83 33.75 22.61
C GLU A 230 11.01 34.07 21.68
N ASP A 231 12.23 34.27 22.20
CA ASP A 231 13.41 34.57 21.39
C ASP A 231 13.85 33.36 20.54
N PRO A 232 13.86 33.47 19.18
CA PRO A 232 14.29 32.39 18.31
C PRO A 232 15.72 31.90 18.55
N HIS A 233 16.64 32.76 18.99
CA HIS A 233 18.02 32.36 19.25
C HIS A 233 18.13 31.52 20.52
N GLU A 234 17.51 31.98 21.61
CA GLU A 234 17.43 31.22 22.86
C GLU A 234 16.71 29.88 22.69
N ILE A 235 15.59 29.85 21.94
CA ILE A 235 14.88 28.62 21.57
C ILE A 235 15.84 27.64 20.88
N GLY A 236 16.62 28.13 19.91
CA GLY A 236 17.61 27.32 19.19
C GLY A 236 18.67 26.72 20.12
N ASN A 237 19.25 27.54 21.01
CA ASN A 237 20.27 27.10 21.96
C ASN A 237 19.75 26.06 22.95
N ARG A 238 18.51 26.22 23.44
CA ARG A 238 17.86 25.24 24.34
C ARG A 238 17.68 23.89 23.66
N PHE A 239 17.28 23.87 22.39
CA PHE A 239 17.21 22.62 21.63
C PHE A 239 18.60 21.99 21.45
N ILE A 240 19.62 22.78 21.12
CA ILE A 240 20.99 22.28 20.92
C ILE A 240 21.49 21.62 22.20
N ARG A 241 21.48 22.32 23.34
CA ARG A 241 21.92 21.78 24.64
C ARG A 241 21.18 20.49 25.00
N TYR A 242 19.85 20.49 24.88
CA TYR A 242 19.05 19.30 25.18
C TYR A 242 19.44 18.08 24.34
N TYR A 243 19.74 18.26 23.05
CA TYR A 243 20.13 17.17 22.17
C TYR A 243 21.61 16.77 22.33
N GLU A 244 22.49 17.71 22.69
CA GLU A 244 23.88 17.41 23.08
C GLU A 244 23.89 16.48 24.29
N ASP A 245 23.18 16.84 25.36
CA ASP A 245 23.06 16.02 26.58
C ASP A 245 22.40 14.65 26.28
N LEU A 246 21.35 14.64 25.43
CA LEU A 246 20.64 13.41 25.09
C LEU A 246 21.54 12.42 24.33
N PHE A 247 22.44 12.91 23.46
CA PHE A 247 23.30 12.08 22.63
C PHE A 247 24.67 11.78 23.22
N GLN A 248 24.93 12.21 24.46
CA GLN A 248 26.11 11.84 25.21
C GLN A 248 25.96 10.44 25.83
N ALA A 249 26.99 9.62 25.68
CA ALA A 249 27.02 8.23 26.15
C ALA A 249 27.15 8.18 27.67
N ALA A 250 26.47 7.21 28.29
CA ALA A 250 26.67 6.89 29.69
C ALA A 250 27.69 5.74 29.83
N PRO A 251 28.39 5.63 30.98
CA PRO A 251 29.20 4.45 31.27
C PRO A 251 28.31 3.21 31.29
N LEU A 252 28.76 2.13 30.63
CA LEU A 252 28.06 0.87 30.62
C LEU A 252 28.41 0.03 31.84
N GLU A 253 27.40 -0.50 32.51
CA GLU A 253 27.53 -1.45 33.62
C GLU A 253 26.79 -2.75 33.27
N GLU A 254 27.19 -3.87 33.89
CA GLU A 254 26.44 -5.15 33.87
C GLU A 254 26.21 -5.78 32.48
N VAL A 255 26.97 -5.35 31.46
CA VAL A 255 26.82 -5.83 30.07
C VAL A 255 26.98 -7.35 29.95
N ASP A 256 27.94 -7.94 30.67
CA ASP A 256 28.22 -9.38 30.61
C ASP A 256 27.02 -10.24 31.06
N GLN A 257 26.25 -9.77 32.05
CA GLN A 257 25.04 -10.48 32.50
C GLN A 257 23.97 -10.52 31.39
N VAL A 258 23.82 -9.43 30.66
CA VAL A 258 22.88 -9.35 29.52
C VAL A 258 23.34 -10.23 28.37
N LEU A 259 24.62 -10.15 28.01
CA LEU A 259 25.21 -10.95 26.94
C LEU A 259 25.16 -12.45 27.23
N ALA A 260 25.25 -12.86 28.50
CA ALA A 260 25.12 -14.26 28.89
C ALA A 260 23.72 -14.84 28.60
N GLY A 261 22.69 -14.00 28.47
CA GLY A 261 21.34 -14.42 28.08
C GLY A 261 21.14 -14.55 26.56
N ILE A 262 22.12 -14.14 25.75
CA ILE A 262 22.04 -14.15 24.28
C ILE A 262 22.75 -15.37 23.72
N ASN A 263 22.02 -16.19 22.97
CA ASN A 263 22.58 -17.35 22.26
C ASN A 263 23.04 -16.95 20.84
N PRO A 264 24.15 -17.53 20.33
CA PRO A 264 24.54 -17.37 18.94
C PRO A 264 23.45 -17.91 18.00
N SER A 265 22.97 -17.06 17.09
CA SER A 265 21.89 -17.40 16.15
C SER A 265 22.31 -17.25 14.69
N VAL A 266 23.39 -16.52 14.42
CA VAL A 266 23.90 -16.28 13.06
C VAL A 266 24.83 -17.42 12.66
N THR A 267 24.46 -18.16 11.62
CA THR A 267 25.27 -19.28 11.12
C THR A 267 26.38 -18.82 10.17
N ALA A 268 27.36 -19.70 9.90
CA ALA A 268 28.40 -19.43 8.91
C ALA A 268 27.82 -19.12 7.52
N GLU A 269 26.79 -19.87 7.08
CA GLU A 269 26.11 -19.62 5.80
C GLU A 269 25.46 -18.22 5.75
N MET A 270 24.83 -17.78 6.84
CA MET A 270 24.28 -16.42 6.94
C MET A 270 25.38 -15.36 6.83
N ASN A 271 26.52 -15.57 7.51
CA ASN A 271 27.65 -14.66 7.43
C ASN A 271 28.24 -14.59 6.01
N THR A 272 28.36 -15.71 5.30
CA THR A 272 28.79 -15.74 3.89
C THR A 272 27.84 -14.92 3.00
N LYS A 273 26.52 -15.02 3.23
CA LYS A 273 25.54 -14.20 2.49
C LYS A 273 25.64 -12.71 2.80
N LEU A 274 25.90 -12.33 4.05
CA LEU A 274 26.02 -10.94 4.47
C LEU A 274 27.32 -10.28 3.98
N THR A 275 28.42 -11.02 3.97
CA THR A 275 29.78 -10.53 3.67
C THR A 275 30.19 -10.66 2.20
N ARG A 276 29.36 -11.28 1.34
CA ARG A 276 29.63 -11.36 -0.10
C ARG A 276 29.87 -9.97 -0.72
N PRO A 277 30.63 -9.85 -1.82
CA PRO A 277 30.83 -8.57 -2.50
C PRO A 277 29.50 -7.87 -2.88
N TYR A 278 29.46 -6.56 -2.77
CA TYR A 278 28.27 -5.76 -3.13
C TYR A 278 28.22 -5.49 -4.63
N THR A 279 27.02 -5.52 -5.22
CA THR A 279 26.83 -5.40 -6.67
C THR A 279 26.03 -4.15 -7.06
N GLU A 280 26.16 -3.74 -8.32
CA GLU A 280 25.39 -2.61 -8.88
C GLU A 280 23.87 -2.86 -8.84
N SER A 281 23.43 -4.12 -9.03
CA SER A 281 22.02 -4.47 -9.02
C SER A 281 21.38 -4.22 -7.65
N GLU A 282 22.11 -4.45 -6.54
CA GLU A 282 21.64 -4.15 -5.19
C GLU A 282 21.40 -2.63 -5.01
N VAL A 283 22.29 -1.78 -5.55
CA VAL A 283 22.16 -0.32 -5.50
C VAL A 283 20.95 0.16 -6.33
N ALA A 284 20.78 -0.38 -7.53
CA ALA A 284 19.64 -0.05 -8.40
C ALA A 284 18.30 -0.46 -7.77
N VAL A 285 18.23 -1.64 -7.14
CA VAL A 285 17.05 -2.09 -6.39
C VAL A 285 16.79 -1.18 -5.19
N ALA A 286 17.82 -0.79 -4.44
CA ALA A 286 17.69 0.13 -3.32
C ALA A 286 17.09 1.49 -3.74
N LEU A 287 17.54 2.05 -4.87
CA LEU A 287 17.01 3.31 -5.41
C LEU A 287 15.54 3.20 -5.82
N LYS A 288 15.15 2.12 -6.51
CA LYS A 288 13.76 1.87 -6.94
C LYS A 288 12.80 1.71 -5.76
N GLN A 289 13.28 1.21 -4.62
CA GLN A 289 12.50 1.06 -3.40
C GLN A 289 12.28 2.39 -2.64
N MET A 290 12.98 3.48 -3.00
CA MET A 290 12.82 4.77 -2.34
C MET A 290 11.63 5.56 -2.91
N ALA A 291 10.87 6.21 -2.03
CA ALA A 291 9.78 7.10 -2.46
C ALA A 291 10.36 8.42 -3.04
N PRO A 292 9.94 8.85 -4.25
CA PRO A 292 10.61 9.90 -5.02
C PRO A 292 10.65 11.25 -4.30
N LEU A 293 9.51 11.69 -3.78
CA LEU A 293 9.33 13.00 -3.15
C LEU A 293 9.52 12.93 -1.62
N LYS A 294 10.54 12.21 -1.13
CA LYS A 294 10.94 12.30 0.28
C LYS A 294 11.81 13.54 0.51
N ALA A 295 11.88 14.04 1.75
CA ALA A 295 12.70 15.21 2.05
C ALA A 295 14.20 14.86 1.93
N PRO A 296 14.98 15.69 1.22
CA PRO A 296 16.42 15.48 1.07
C PRO A 296 17.19 15.85 2.35
N GLY A 297 18.46 15.46 2.40
CA GLY A 297 19.38 15.84 3.46
C GLY A 297 20.07 17.18 3.17
N PRO A 298 21.26 17.41 3.76
CA PRO A 298 22.08 18.59 3.51
C PRO A 298 22.37 18.90 2.04
N ASP A 299 22.51 17.87 1.19
CA ASP A 299 22.73 18.01 -0.25
C ASP A 299 21.57 18.64 -1.04
N GLY A 300 20.37 18.67 -0.47
CA GLY A 300 19.16 19.18 -1.13
C GLY A 300 18.61 18.32 -2.27
N MET A 301 19.17 17.13 -2.54
CA MET A 301 18.80 16.25 -3.66
C MET A 301 17.86 15.11 -3.21
N PRO A 302 16.59 15.06 -3.67
CA PRO A 302 15.65 14.01 -3.30
C PRO A 302 15.84 12.73 -4.15
N PRO A 303 15.27 11.59 -3.75
CA PRO A 303 15.33 10.36 -4.55
C PRO A 303 14.79 10.52 -5.99
N ALA A 304 13.83 11.41 -6.21
CA ALA A 304 13.31 11.73 -7.55
C ALA A 304 14.41 12.21 -8.52
N PHE A 305 15.41 12.95 -8.05
CA PHE A 305 16.55 13.39 -8.87
C PHE A 305 17.32 12.19 -9.41
N TYR A 306 17.74 11.29 -8.52
CA TYR A 306 18.50 10.10 -8.89
C TYR A 306 17.69 9.14 -9.76
N GLN A 307 16.39 8.98 -9.49
CA GLN A 307 15.52 8.11 -10.29
C GLN A 307 15.32 8.62 -11.72
N SER A 308 15.20 9.94 -11.90
CA SER A 308 14.99 10.54 -13.23
C SER A 308 16.27 10.63 -14.05
N TYR A 309 17.40 10.98 -13.43
CA TYR A 309 18.65 11.22 -14.13
C TYR A 309 19.67 10.09 -13.97
N TRP A 310 19.21 8.88 -13.65
CA TRP A 310 20.08 7.72 -13.39
C TRP A 310 21.01 7.38 -14.56
N LYS A 311 20.59 7.65 -15.81
CA LYS A 311 21.44 7.47 -16.99
C LYS A 311 22.69 8.37 -16.98
N VAL A 312 22.56 9.58 -16.41
CA VAL A 312 23.64 10.57 -16.33
C VAL A 312 24.45 10.37 -15.06
N VAL A 313 23.79 10.21 -13.91
CA VAL A 313 24.48 10.21 -12.59
C VAL A 313 24.80 8.83 -12.05
N GLY A 314 24.22 7.77 -12.62
CA GLY A 314 24.18 6.45 -12.01
C GLY A 314 25.54 5.79 -11.89
N LYS A 315 26.39 5.91 -12.91
CA LYS A 315 27.71 5.24 -12.95
C LYS A 315 28.60 5.69 -11.78
N GLU A 316 28.77 7.00 -11.62
CA GLU A 316 29.62 7.58 -10.57
C GLU A 316 29.01 7.34 -9.17
N VAL A 317 27.68 7.43 -9.04
CA VAL A 317 26.99 7.16 -7.77
C VAL A 317 27.14 5.70 -7.36
N VAL A 318 26.98 4.74 -8.29
CA VAL A 318 27.19 3.31 -8.03
C VAL A 318 28.63 3.06 -7.61
N GLN A 319 29.60 3.60 -8.35
CA GLN A 319 31.02 3.44 -8.01
C GLN A 319 31.35 4.01 -6.63
N ALA A 320 30.81 5.18 -6.29
CA ALA A 320 30.97 5.78 -4.97
C ALA A 320 30.37 4.92 -3.85
N VAL A 321 29.14 4.45 -4.02
CA VAL A 321 28.46 3.59 -3.05
C VAL A 321 29.23 2.27 -2.86
N LEU A 322 29.60 1.59 -3.95
CA LEU A 322 30.34 0.33 -3.89
C LEU A 322 31.73 0.51 -3.29
N SER A 323 32.44 1.59 -3.62
CA SER A 323 33.76 1.89 -3.05
C SER A 323 33.67 2.07 -1.53
N SER A 324 32.68 2.81 -1.02
CA SER A 324 32.50 3.00 0.42
C SER A 324 32.10 1.72 1.16
N ILE A 325 31.16 0.94 0.61
CA ILE A 325 30.67 -0.26 1.30
C ILE A 325 31.70 -1.39 1.29
N ASN A 326 32.40 -1.60 0.18
CA ASN A 326 33.41 -2.66 0.08
C ASN A 326 34.70 -2.30 0.85
N SER A 327 35.06 -1.02 0.93
CA SER A 327 36.22 -0.57 1.74
C SER A 327 35.93 -0.52 3.24
N GLY A 328 34.65 -0.46 3.64
CA GLY A 328 34.27 -0.34 5.04
C GLY A 328 34.40 1.06 5.64
N THR A 329 34.64 2.11 4.82
CA THR A 329 34.89 3.49 5.28
C THR A 329 33.94 4.50 4.65
N LEU A 330 33.43 5.43 5.46
CA LEU A 330 32.49 6.47 5.02
C LEU A 330 33.09 7.87 5.19
N PRO A 331 33.06 8.73 4.15
CA PRO A 331 33.46 10.11 4.33
C PRO A 331 32.56 10.86 5.33
N PRO A 332 33.10 11.59 6.32
CA PRO A 332 32.30 12.27 7.34
C PRO A 332 31.24 13.22 6.76
N SER A 333 31.55 13.86 5.65
CA SER A 333 30.68 14.79 4.94
C SER A 333 29.35 14.17 4.48
N ILE A 334 29.35 12.88 4.11
CA ILE A 334 28.12 12.23 3.63
C ILE A 334 27.22 11.77 4.77
N ASN A 335 27.83 11.52 5.93
CA ASN A 335 27.14 11.09 7.13
C ASN A 335 26.53 12.26 7.92
N HIS A 336 26.96 13.50 7.65
CA HIS A 336 26.34 14.71 8.19
C HIS A 336 24.83 14.77 7.85
N THR A 337 24.01 15.05 8.86
CA THR A 337 22.56 14.86 8.81
C THR A 337 21.81 16.05 9.42
N PHE A 338 20.76 16.53 8.76
CA PHE A 338 19.86 17.53 9.34
C PHE A 338 18.76 16.89 10.18
N VAL A 339 18.49 17.42 11.37
CA VAL A 339 17.42 16.92 12.26
C VAL A 339 16.24 17.88 12.21
N ALA A 340 15.12 17.43 11.64
CA ALA A 340 13.87 18.18 11.62
C ALA A 340 13.03 17.85 12.85
N LEU A 341 12.55 18.89 13.54
CA LEU A 341 11.72 18.75 14.74
C LEU A 341 10.23 18.73 14.35
N ILE A 342 9.53 17.64 14.65
CA ILE A 342 8.10 17.48 14.36
C ILE A 342 7.30 17.42 15.68
N PRO A 343 6.28 18.29 15.87
CA PRO A 343 5.41 18.25 17.05
C PRO A 343 4.68 16.91 17.22
N LYS A 344 4.77 16.30 18.41
CA LYS A 344 4.00 15.10 18.79
C LYS A 344 2.56 15.47 19.17
N VAL A 345 2.38 16.62 19.82
CA VAL A 345 1.07 17.13 20.27
C VAL A 345 0.56 18.25 19.35
N LYS A 346 -0.65 18.76 19.61
CA LYS A 346 -1.25 19.83 18.80
C LYS A 346 -0.55 21.17 19.03
N ASN A 347 -0.34 21.53 20.29
CA ASN A 347 0.28 22.77 20.74
C ASN A 347 1.45 22.39 21.66
N PRO A 348 2.65 22.19 21.11
CA PRO A 348 3.82 21.84 21.91
C PRO A 348 4.34 23.05 22.69
N GLU A 349 4.58 22.88 23.98
CA GLU A 349 5.16 23.89 24.87
C GLU A 349 6.55 23.48 25.37
N HIS A 350 6.87 22.17 25.37
CA HIS A 350 8.16 21.67 25.85
C HIS A 350 9.00 21.00 24.76
N VAL A 351 10.33 21.02 24.93
CA VAL A 351 11.31 20.40 24.01
C VAL A 351 11.06 18.88 23.85
N THR A 352 10.62 18.20 24.92
CA THR A 352 10.35 16.75 24.95
C THR A 352 9.18 16.33 24.04
N GLU A 353 8.28 17.27 23.72
CA GLU A 353 7.10 17.09 22.89
C GLU A 353 7.40 17.14 21.38
N TYR A 354 8.66 17.38 21.01
CA TYR A 354 9.13 17.27 19.64
C TYR A 354 9.76 15.90 19.38
N ARG A 355 9.52 15.37 18.17
CA ARG A 355 10.18 14.17 17.65
C ARG A 355 11.29 14.60 16.68
N PRO A 356 12.55 14.21 16.91
CA PRO A 356 13.63 14.44 15.96
C PRO A 356 13.48 13.48 14.78
N ILE A 357 13.57 13.99 13.55
CA ILE A 357 13.61 13.17 12.32
C ILE A 357 14.88 13.50 11.56
N SER A 358 15.70 12.48 11.34
CA SER A 358 16.96 12.56 10.62
C SER A 358 16.74 12.61 9.10
N LEU A 359 17.19 13.69 8.49
CA LEU A 359 17.20 13.92 7.04
C LEU A 359 18.61 13.62 6.50
N CYS A 360 18.91 12.33 6.32
CA CYS A 360 20.20 11.92 5.74
C CYS A 360 20.21 12.16 4.22
N ASN A 361 21.41 12.39 3.68
CA ASN A 361 21.69 12.45 2.23
C ASN A 361 21.21 11.16 1.54
N VAL A 362 20.76 11.28 0.29
CA VAL A 362 20.20 10.12 -0.43
C VAL A 362 21.28 9.08 -0.74
N ILE A 363 22.51 9.50 -1.02
CA ILE A 363 23.63 8.57 -1.24
C ILE A 363 23.91 7.73 0.02
N TYR A 364 23.96 8.34 1.21
CA TYR A 364 24.05 7.57 2.47
C TYR A 364 22.84 6.63 2.63
N LYS A 365 21.62 7.08 2.31
CA LYS A 365 20.45 6.21 2.35
C LYS A 365 20.53 5.04 1.37
N LEU A 366 21.22 5.17 0.23
CA LEU A 366 21.46 4.05 -0.67
C LEU A 366 22.33 3.00 0.04
N ILE A 367 23.43 3.43 0.66
CA ILE A 367 24.31 2.57 1.46
C ILE A 367 23.54 1.83 2.54
N SER A 368 22.89 2.58 3.44
CA SER A 368 22.09 2.02 4.53
C SER A 368 20.95 1.12 4.03
N LYS A 369 20.33 1.43 2.89
CA LYS A 369 19.26 0.62 2.31
C LYS A 369 19.76 -0.71 1.75
N VAL A 370 20.91 -0.72 1.09
CA VAL A 370 21.56 -1.95 0.60
C VAL A 370 21.87 -2.87 1.79
N LEU A 371 22.49 -2.33 2.83
CA LEU A 371 22.80 -3.04 4.07
C LEU A 371 21.54 -3.58 4.76
N ALA A 372 20.51 -2.75 4.89
CA ALA A 372 19.23 -3.15 5.46
C ALA A 372 18.53 -4.24 4.64
N ASN A 373 18.71 -4.27 3.32
CA ASN A 373 18.12 -5.31 2.46
C ASN A 373 18.79 -6.67 2.70
N ARG A 374 20.13 -6.72 2.85
CA ARG A 374 20.82 -7.96 3.22
C ARG A 374 20.45 -8.43 4.63
N LEU A 375 20.41 -7.52 5.60
CA LEU A 375 20.05 -7.87 6.98
C LEU A 375 18.64 -8.50 7.06
N LYS A 376 17.67 -8.01 6.28
CA LYS A 376 16.31 -8.57 6.25
C LYS A 376 16.23 -10.04 5.88
N GLU A 377 17.19 -10.55 5.09
CA GLU A 377 17.18 -11.96 4.67
C GLU A 377 17.42 -12.90 5.87
N VAL A 378 18.17 -12.43 6.89
CA VAL A 378 18.51 -13.22 8.08
C VAL A 378 17.67 -12.86 9.31
N LEU A 379 17.01 -11.69 9.35
CA LEU A 379 16.21 -11.26 10.51
C LEU A 379 15.14 -12.27 10.99
N PRO A 380 14.40 -12.98 10.12
CA PRO A 380 13.36 -13.91 10.58
C PRO A 380 13.87 -15.05 11.46
N THR A 381 15.14 -15.46 11.28
CA THR A 381 15.80 -16.52 12.05
C THR A 381 16.59 -15.97 13.24
N VAL A 382 17.11 -14.75 13.13
CA VAL A 382 17.95 -14.11 14.16
C VAL A 382 17.13 -13.47 15.29
N ILE A 383 15.97 -12.89 14.98
CA ILE A 383 15.13 -12.19 15.96
C ILE A 383 14.10 -13.15 16.57
N ALA A 384 13.93 -13.10 17.90
CA ALA A 384 13.03 -13.98 18.63
C ALA A 384 11.57 -13.90 18.17
N GLU A 385 10.82 -15.02 18.21
CA GLU A 385 9.43 -15.10 17.74
C GLU A 385 8.48 -14.13 18.49
N THR A 386 8.81 -13.72 19.71
CA THR A 386 8.06 -12.78 20.55
C THR A 386 8.17 -11.33 20.06
N GLN A 387 9.15 -11.00 19.20
CA GLN A 387 9.31 -9.69 18.57
C GLN A 387 8.67 -9.67 17.19
N SER A 388 7.59 -8.90 17.02
CA SER A 388 6.83 -8.88 15.76
C SER A 388 7.11 -7.67 14.86
N ALA A 389 7.78 -6.63 15.35
CA ALA A 389 7.96 -5.40 14.57
C ALA A 389 9.09 -5.53 13.53
N PHE A 390 8.88 -4.91 12.37
CA PHE A 390 9.83 -4.78 11.26
C PHE A 390 10.41 -6.08 10.65
N VAL A 391 10.09 -7.27 11.18
CA VAL A 391 10.53 -8.56 10.63
C VAL A 391 9.66 -9.00 9.44
N PRO A 392 10.23 -9.32 8.27
CA PRO A 392 9.48 -9.84 7.13
C PRO A 392 8.64 -11.08 7.49
N GLY A 393 7.39 -11.13 7.01
CA GLY A 393 6.48 -12.26 7.24
C GLY A 393 5.72 -12.24 8.58
N ARG A 394 6.13 -11.42 9.55
CA ARG A 394 5.42 -11.19 10.81
C ARG A 394 4.44 -10.03 10.67
N LEU A 395 3.19 -10.21 11.13
CA LEU A 395 2.14 -9.20 11.04
C LEU A 395 1.92 -8.54 12.39
N ILE A 396 1.69 -7.22 12.40
CA ILE A 396 1.26 -6.49 13.61
C ILE A 396 -0.01 -7.09 14.23
N THR A 397 -0.89 -7.64 13.39
CA THR A 397 -2.13 -8.29 13.83
C THR A 397 -1.88 -9.53 14.68
N ASP A 398 -0.77 -10.23 14.47
CA ASP A 398 -0.45 -11.45 15.24
C ASP A 398 -0.18 -11.08 16.70
N ASN A 399 0.67 -10.07 16.93
CA ASN A 399 0.97 -9.56 18.28
C ASN A 399 -0.30 -9.01 18.97
N VAL A 400 -1.10 -8.22 18.25
CA VAL A 400 -2.39 -7.73 18.77
C VAL A 400 -3.32 -8.88 19.19
N LEU A 401 -3.50 -9.89 18.34
CA LEU A 401 -4.41 -11.00 18.63
C LEU A 401 -3.96 -11.82 19.84
N ILE A 402 -2.65 -12.09 19.97
CA ILE A 402 -2.08 -12.77 21.14
C ILE A 402 -2.30 -11.94 22.40
N ALA A 403 -1.89 -10.66 22.39
CA ALA A 403 -2.03 -9.78 23.55
C ALA A 403 -3.48 -9.68 24.03
N PHE A 404 -4.43 -9.52 23.09
CA PHE A 404 -5.84 -9.37 23.42
C PHE A 404 -6.46 -10.65 23.97
N GLU A 405 -6.10 -11.81 23.43
CA GLU A 405 -6.59 -13.08 23.94
C GLU A 405 -6.02 -13.40 25.33
N THR A 406 -4.75 -13.06 25.58
CA THR A 406 -4.10 -13.19 26.89
C THR A 406 -4.72 -12.26 27.93
N LEU A 407 -4.90 -10.98 27.62
CA LEU A 407 -5.58 -10.03 28.52
C LEU A 407 -7.03 -10.44 28.79
N HIS A 408 -7.74 -10.95 27.77
CA HIS A 408 -9.10 -11.47 27.94
C HIS A 408 -9.15 -12.71 28.84
N HIS A 409 -8.17 -13.61 28.71
CA HIS A 409 -8.04 -14.78 29.57
C HIS A 409 -7.80 -14.37 31.03
N MET A 410 -6.85 -13.47 31.28
CA MET A 410 -6.55 -12.94 32.62
C MET A 410 -7.75 -12.24 33.26
N HIS A 411 -8.49 -11.44 32.48
CA HIS A 411 -9.69 -10.75 32.97
C HIS A 411 -10.79 -11.74 33.39
N ASN A 412 -10.90 -12.89 32.73
CA ASN A 412 -11.92 -13.90 33.06
C ASN A 412 -11.45 -14.92 34.11
N GLN A 413 -10.21 -14.85 34.56
CA GLN A 413 -9.66 -15.72 35.59
C GLN A 413 -10.20 -15.29 36.96
N ARG A 414 -11.26 -15.96 37.41
CA ARG A 414 -11.95 -15.69 38.69
C ARG A 414 -11.57 -16.65 39.82
N GLN A 415 -10.89 -17.75 39.50
CA GLN A 415 -10.55 -18.83 40.44
C GLN A 415 -9.05 -19.13 40.33
N GLY A 416 -8.45 -19.56 41.44
CA GLY A 416 -7.03 -19.90 41.55
C GLY A 416 -6.32 -19.10 42.64
N ARG A 417 -5.40 -19.76 43.36
CA ARG A 417 -4.68 -19.20 44.52
C ARG A 417 -3.72 -18.05 44.18
N VAL A 418 -3.25 -17.98 42.93
CA VAL A 418 -2.27 -16.97 42.48
C VAL A 418 -2.83 -16.17 41.30
N GLY A 419 -2.78 -14.85 41.42
CA GLY A 419 -3.16 -13.91 40.35
C GLY A 419 -2.09 -13.79 39.26
N SER A 420 -2.45 -13.19 38.13
CA SER A 420 -1.52 -12.87 37.04
C SER A 420 -1.53 -11.36 36.77
N MET A 421 -0.40 -10.82 36.37
CA MET A 421 -0.28 -9.42 35.96
C MET A 421 0.37 -9.27 34.59
N ALA A 422 0.02 -8.19 33.91
CA ALA A 422 0.64 -7.78 32.66
C ALA A 422 1.12 -6.33 32.80
N LEU A 423 2.35 -6.07 32.37
CA LEU A 423 3.01 -4.78 32.45
C LEU A 423 3.28 -4.28 31.04
N LYS A 424 2.74 -3.11 30.70
CA LYS A 424 2.98 -2.44 29.43
C LYS A 424 4.07 -1.40 29.62
N LEU A 425 5.25 -1.67 29.09
CA LEU A 425 6.42 -0.81 29.18
C LEU A 425 6.38 0.27 28.07
N ASP A 426 6.79 1.49 28.41
CA ASP A 426 7.03 2.58 27.46
C ASP A 426 8.51 3.01 27.59
N MET A 427 9.31 2.84 26.53
CA MET A 427 10.71 3.25 26.54
C MET A 427 10.85 4.75 26.22
N SER A 428 11.53 5.49 27.10
CA SER A 428 11.79 6.91 26.90
C SER A 428 12.83 7.10 25.81
N LYS A 429 12.45 7.77 24.71
CA LYS A 429 13.37 8.15 23.61
C LYS A 429 14.16 6.94 23.07
N ALA A 430 13.46 5.82 22.84
CA ALA A 430 14.05 4.51 22.56
C ALA A 430 15.20 4.50 21.54
N TYR A 431 15.05 5.18 20.40
CA TYR A 431 16.13 5.26 19.40
C TYR A 431 17.30 6.15 19.84
N ASP A 432 17.01 7.27 20.50
CA ASP A 432 17.99 8.32 20.78
C ASP A 432 18.96 7.91 21.92
N ARG A 433 18.59 6.94 22.74
CA ARG A 433 19.35 6.48 23.92
C ARG A 433 20.17 5.19 23.73
N VAL A 434 20.12 4.55 22.57
CA VAL A 434 20.83 3.27 22.34
C VAL A 434 22.34 3.46 22.45
N GLU A 435 22.99 2.75 23.36
CA GLU A 435 24.45 2.78 23.49
C GLU A 435 25.13 1.93 22.40
N TRP A 436 26.08 2.54 21.68
CA TRP A 436 26.73 1.93 20.52
C TRP A 436 27.64 0.76 20.88
N SER A 437 28.37 0.89 21.98
CA SER A 437 29.26 -0.16 22.52
C SER A 437 28.47 -1.40 22.91
N PHE A 438 27.29 -1.24 23.52
CA PHE A 438 26.38 -2.35 23.83
C PHE A 438 25.89 -3.05 22.56
N LEU A 439 25.38 -2.30 21.59
CA LEU A 439 24.91 -2.84 20.31
C LEU A 439 26.00 -3.63 19.57
N ARG A 440 27.24 -3.12 19.57
CA ARG A 440 28.40 -3.81 18.97
C ARG A 440 28.63 -5.18 19.63
N GLN A 441 28.62 -5.23 20.96
CA GLN A 441 28.84 -6.46 21.71
C GLN A 441 27.70 -7.48 21.49
N VAL A 442 26.45 -7.01 21.43
CA VAL A 442 25.30 -7.87 21.12
C VAL A 442 25.46 -8.51 19.73
N MET A 443 25.79 -7.73 18.70
CA MET A 443 25.98 -8.29 17.35
C MET A 443 27.10 -9.35 17.31
N LEU A 444 28.23 -9.09 17.97
CA LEU A 444 29.32 -10.07 18.06
C LEU A 444 28.87 -11.34 18.79
N LYS A 445 28.16 -11.20 19.92
CA LYS A 445 27.65 -12.33 20.71
C LYS A 445 26.64 -13.19 19.93
N MET A 446 25.83 -12.57 19.08
CA MET A 446 24.88 -13.28 18.19
C MET A 446 25.58 -14.04 17.05
N GLY A 447 26.87 -13.79 16.80
CA GLY A 447 27.68 -14.46 15.79
C GLY A 447 27.84 -13.70 14.47
N PHE A 448 27.53 -12.41 14.41
CA PHE A 448 27.78 -11.62 13.20
C PHE A 448 29.28 -11.46 12.94
N HIS A 449 29.68 -11.58 11.68
CA HIS A 449 31.07 -11.42 11.27
C HIS A 449 31.62 -10.02 11.61
N SER A 450 32.87 -9.95 12.06
CA SER A 450 33.51 -8.71 12.53
C SER A 450 33.55 -7.60 11.47
N GLN A 451 33.77 -7.96 10.20
CA GLN A 451 33.73 -7.02 9.08
C GLN A 451 32.33 -6.40 8.90
N TRP A 452 31.27 -7.21 9.02
CA TRP A 452 29.89 -6.72 8.93
C TRP A 452 29.58 -5.77 10.09
N VAL A 453 29.96 -6.15 11.31
CA VAL A 453 29.80 -5.33 12.52
C VAL A 453 30.53 -4.00 12.36
N SER A 454 31.78 -4.01 11.90
CA SER A 454 32.59 -2.80 11.71
C SER A 454 31.93 -1.83 10.72
N LEU A 455 31.38 -2.33 9.62
CA LEU A 455 30.64 -1.53 8.65
C LEU A 455 29.32 -0.95 9.22
N MET A 456 28.61 -1.69 10.07
CA MET A 456 27.44 -1.15 10.79
C MET A 456 27.85 -0.02 11.73
N MET A 457 28.93 -0.22 12.48
CA MET A 457 29.46 0.78 13.41
C MET A 457 29.94 2.03 12.66
N GLU A 458 30.60 1.88 11.52
CA GLU A 458 31.00 3.00 10.67
C GLU A 458 29.80 3.87 10.26
N CYS A 459 28.67 3.24 9.93
CA CYS A 459 27.45 3.98 9.58
C CYS A 459 26.90 4.82 10.74
N ILE A 460 26.89 4.28 11.97
CA ILE A 460 26.23 4.92 13.11
C ILE A 460 27.15 5.83 13.93
N THR A 461 28.45 5.55 14.00
CA THR A 461 29.38 6.26 14.89
C THR A 461 30.01 7.51 14.27
N THR A 462 30.17 7.55 12.94
CA THR A 462 30.79 8.69 12.23
C THR A 462 29.82 9.83 11.90
N VAL A 463 28.63 9.82 12.50
CA VAL A 463 27.54 10.75 12.17
C VAL A 463 27.72 12.10 12.87
N SER A 464 27.26 13.18 12.24
CA SER A 464 27.13 14.51 12.86
C SER A 464 25.79 15.14 12.52
N TYR A 465 25.27 16.01 13.40
CA TYR A 465 23.93 16.60 13.29
C TYR A 465 23.94 18.13 13.31
N SER A 466 23.02 18.71 12.54
CA SER A 466 22.56 20.10 12.73
C SER A 466 21.04 20.15 12.85
N LEU A 467 20.52 20.92 13.80
CA LEU A 467 19.09 21.03 14.06
C LEU A 467 18.44 22.05 13.11
N LEU A 468 17.31 21.69 12.49
CA LEU A 468 16.55 22.62 11.65
C LEU A 468 15.53 23.39 12.49
N ILE A 469 15.89 24.61 12.87
CA ILE A 469 15.03 25.55 13.60
C ILE A 469 14.40 26.52 12.58
N ASN A 470 13.08 26.41 12.38
CA ASN A 470 12.32 27.24 11.42
C ASN A 470 12.88 27.26 9.98
N GLY A 471 13.63 26.22 9.59
CA GLY A 471 14.21 26.06 8.26
C GLY A 471 15.69 26.45 8.13
N GLU A 472 16.30 26.96 9.20
CA GLU A 472 17.75 27.22 9.27
C GLU A 472 18.46 26.10 10.06
N PRO A 473 19.60 25.60 9.57
CA PRO A 473 20.43 24.68 10.34
C PRO A 473 21.16 25.45 11.45
N ARG A 474 21.07 24.97 12.69
CA ARG A 474 21.77 25.52 13.86
C ARG A 474 22.45 24.40 14.67
N GLY A 475 23.61 24.74 15.24
CA GLY A 475 24.44 23.82 16.02
C GLY A 475 25.19 22.79 15.17
N HIS A 476 26.18 22.15 15.80
CA HIS A 476 26.92 21.02 15.25
C HIS A 476 27.15 19.99 16.36
N ILE A 477 26.32 18.97 16.40
CA ILE A 477 26.31 17.95 17.46
C ILE A 477 27.00 16.71 16.94
N THR A 478 28.02 16.24 17.65
CA THR A 478 28.67 14.95 17.40
C THR A 478 28.20 13.96 18.47
N PRO A 479 27.22 13.10 18.17
CA PRO A 479 26.69 12.15 19.14
C PRO A 479 27.72 11.08 19.49
N SER A 480 27.60 10.50 20.68
CA SER A 480 28.32 9.29 21.09
C SER A 480 27.37 8.10 21.36
N ARG A 481 26.05 8.32 21.23
CA ARG A 481 25.01 7.28 21.28
C ARG A 481 23.81 7.61 20.40
N GLY A 482 22.93 6.64 20.26
CA GLY A 482 21.62 6.78 19.61
C GLY A 482 21.59 6.37 18.14
N LEU A 483 20.41 6.09 17.63
CA LEU A 483 20.14 5.66 16.26
C LEU A 483 19.29 6.68 15.52
N ARG A 484 19.59 6.91 14.24
CA ARG A 484 18.88 7.91 13.42
C ARG A 484 17.43 7.53 13.13
N GLN A 485 16.50 8.41 13.50
CA GLN A 485 15.07 8.25 13.17
C GLN A 485 14.79 8.66 11.72
N GLY A 486 14.66 7.69 10.82
CA GLY A 486 14.44 7.92 9.39
C GLY A 486 15.49 7.29 8.47
N ASP A 487 16.53 6.70 9.07
CA ASP A 487 17.55 5.90 8.40
C ASP A 487 17.02 4.46 8.14
N PRO A 488 17.16 3.89 6.93
CA PRO A 488 16.66 2.55 6.62
C PRO A 488 17.15 1.41 7.53
N ILE A 489 18.36 1.49 8.08
CA ILE A 489 18.96 0.41 8.89
C ILE A 489 18.64 0.49 10.38
N SER A 490 18.46 1.70 10.93
CA SER A 490 18.23 1.94 12.36
C SER A 490 17.14 1.07 13.00
N PRO A 491 15.96 0.85 12.38
CA PRO A 491 14.93 0.01 13.00
C PRO A 491 15.39 -1.42 13.27
N TYR A 492 16.24 -1.97 12.40
CA TYR A 492 16.74 -3.34 12.52
C TYR A 492 17.83 -3.46 13.58
N LEU A 493 18.72 -2.47 13.65
CA LEU A 493 19.72 -2.37 14.72
C LEU A 493 19.07 -2.24 16.11
N PHE A 494 17.96 -1.51 16.20
CA PHE A 494 17.18 -1.42 17.43
C PHE A 494 16.60 -2.79 17.85
N LEU A 495 16.16 -3.63 16.89
CA LEU A 495 15.70 -4.98 17.22
C LEU A 495 16.83 -5.83 17.81
N LEU A 496 18.04 -5.73 17.28
CA LEU A 496 19.21 -6.45 17.82
C LEU A 496 19.50 -6.00 19.25
N CYS A 497 19.45 -4.69 19.53
CA CYS A 497 19.58 -4.18 20.90
C CYS A 497 18.52 -4.78 21.85
N ALA A 498 17.27 -4.87 21.41
CA ALA A 498 16.17 -5.43 22.20
C ALA A 498 16.29 -6.93 22.48
N GLU A 499 17.12 -7.67 21.73
CA GLU A 499 17.41 -9.09 22.00
C GLU A 499 18.13 -9.28 23.35
N GLY A 500 18.83 -8.26 23.86
CA GLY A 500 19.38 -8.30 25.22
C GLY A 500 18.31 -8.47 26.29
N LEU A 501 17.22 -7.69 26.20
CA LEU A 501 16.09 -7.81 27.13
C LEU A 501 15.35 -9.15 26.96
N ASN A 502 15.17 -9.61 25.72
CA ASN A 502 14.60 -10.93 25.44
C ASN A 502 15.45 -12.05 26.09
N GLY A 503 16.78 -12.00 25.95
CA GLY A 503 17.70 -12.96 26.55
C GLY A 503 17.60 -13.02 28.07
N LEU A 504 17.58 -11.86 28.74
CA LEU A 504 17.38 -11.77 30.20
C LEU A 504 16.06 -12.40 30.66
N LEU A 505 14.95 -12.07 29.99
CA LEU A 505 13.64 -12.60 30.34
C LEU A 505 13.53 -14.12 30.11
N ASN A 506 14.13 -14.62 29.03
CA ASN A 506 14.14 -16.07 28.75
C ASN A 506 15.02 -16.83 29.74
N LYS A 507 16.16 -16.27 30.15
CA LYS A 507 17.03 -16.85 31.18
C LYS A 507 16.29 -16.95 32.52
N ALA A 508 15.66 -15.87 32.96
CA ALA A 508 14.87 -15.86 34.20
C ALA A 508 13.68 -16.85 34.12
N ALA A 509 13.05 -16.97 32.95
CA ALA A 509 11.97 -17.93 32.73
C ALA A 509 12.45 -19.39 32.78
N ALA A 510 13.61 -19.68 32.19
CA ALA A 510 14.23 -21.01 32.21
C ALA A 510 14.66 -21.42 33.63
N GLN A 511 15.07 -20.46 34.46
CA GLN A 511 15.41 -20.66 35.87
C GLN A 511 14.19 -20.76 36.80
N GLY A 512 12.97 -20.56 36.28
CA GLY A 512 11.74 -20.58 37.07
C GLY A 512 11.51 -19.35 37.94
N GLU A 513 12.28 -18.27 37.74
CA GLU A 513 12.11 -17.00 38.46
C GLU A 513 10.92 -16.21 37.92
N ILE A 514 10.58 -16.37 36.63
CA ILE A 514 9.39 -15.77 36.00
C ILE A 514 8.59 -16.87 35.30
N HIS A 515 7.30 -16.97 35.62
CA HIS A 515 6.50 -18.09 35.11
C HIS A 515 5.69 -17.78 33.84
N GLY A 516 5.44 -16.50 33.53
CA GLY A 516 4.59 -16.11 32.42
C GLY A 516 3.11 -16.49 32.58
N VAL A 517 2.34 -16.26 31.52
CA VAL A 517 0.91 -16.59 31.43
C VAL A 517 0.67 -17.50 30.23
N SER A 518 -0.10 -18.58 30.42
CA SER A 518 -0.53 -19.45 29.32
C SER A 518 -2.05 -19.45 29.19
N LEU A 519 -2.54 -19.50 27.95
CA LEU A 519 -3.98 -19.51 27.66
C LEU A 519 -4.65 -20.85 28.00
N CYS A 520 -3.89 -21.94 28.03
CA CYS A 520 -4.35 -23.28 28.37
C CYS A 520 -3.17 -24.17 28.82
N ARG A 521 -3.45 -25.30 29.47
CA ARG A 521 -2.39 -26.18 30.03
C ARG A 521 -1.38 -26.70 28.99
N ARG A 522 -1.81 -26.91 27.74
CA ARG A 522 -0.97 -27.39 26.63
C ARG A 522 -0.39 -26.27 25.76
N GLY A 523 -0.69 -25.00 26.08
CA GLY A 523 -0.21 -23.84 25.33
C GLY A 523 1.13 -23.32 25.85
N PRO A 524 1.91 -22.60 25.02
CA PRO A 524 3.16 -21.99 25.44
C PRO A 524 2.94 -20.95 26.55
N LYS A 525 3.86 -20.90 27.51
CA LYS A 525 3.88 -19.85 28.53
C LYS A 525 4.47 -18.59 27.93
N LEU A 526 3.67 -17.53 27.86
CA LEU A 526 4.10 -16.23 27.35
C LEU A 526 4.64 -15.39 28.50
N THR A 527 5.91 -14.99 28.42
CA THR A 527 6.52 -14.06 29.38
C THR A 527 6.55 -12.63 28.85
N HIS A 528 6.66 -12.46 27.54
CA HIS A 528 6.68 -11.13 26.92
C HIS A 528 6.24 -11.15 25.44
N LEU A 529 5.83 -9.98 24.95
CA LEU A 529 5.55 -9.69 23.55
C LEU A 529 6.10 -8.31 23.20
N PHE A 530 6.94 -8.24 22.18
CA PHE A 530 7.57 -6.99 21.75
C PHE A 530 7.06 -6.54 20.38
N PHE A 531 6.84 -5.25 20.26
CA PHE A 531 6.60 -4.56 19.00
C PHE A 531 7.48 -3.32 18.93
N ALA A 532 8.74 -3.53 18.54
CA ALA A 532 9.79 -2.52 18.64
C ALA A 532 9.92 -2.02 20.08
N ASP A 533 9.61 -0.75 20.35
CA ASP A 533 9.68 -0.11 21.67
C ASP A 533 8.43 -0.36 22.54
N ASP A 534 7.29 -0.72 21.95
CA ASP A 534 6.08 -1.12 22.67
C ASP A 534 6.23 -2.57 23.19
N SER A 535 6.40 -2.74 24.50
CA SER A 535 6.62 -4.05 25.14
C SER A 535 5.53 -4.41 26.14
N LEU A 536 5.03 -5.64 26.07
CA LEU A 536 4.14 -6.23 27.08
C LEU A 536 4.87 -7.38 27.79
N LEU A 537 4.92 -7.33 29.12
CA LEU A 537 5.39 -8.43 29.96
C LEU A 537 4.21 -9.11 30.66
N PHE A 538 4.32 -10.41 30.88
CA PHE A 538 3.32 -11.26 31.53
C PHE A 538 4.00 -12.09 32.62
N CYS A 539 3.42 -12.11 33.81
CA CYS A 539 3.99 -12.80 34.99
C CYS A 539 2.91 -13.06 36.04
N ARG A 540 3.25 -13.77 37.12
CA ARG A 540 2.36 -13.94 38.26
C ARG A 540 2.32 -12.66 39.10
N ALA A 541 1.16 -12.32 39.63
CA ALA A 541 0.98 -11.17 40.51
C ALA A 541 1.50 -11.49 41.92
N THR A 542 2.82 -11.53 42.07
CA THR A 542 3.53 -11.79 43.34
C THR A 542 4.65 -10.78 43.52
N GLN A 543 4.98 -10.45 44.78
CA GLN A 543 6.07 -9.51 45.08
C GLN A 543 7.43 -10.03 44.57
N ALA A 544 7.68 -11.35 44.66
CA ALA A 544 8.92 -11.96 44.19
C ALA A 544 9.15 -11.80 42.68
N GLU A 545 8.16 -12.13 41.83
CA GLU A 545 8.30 -11.93 40.38
C GLU A 545 8.36 -10.43 40.02
N CYS A 546 7.70 -9.58 40.79
CA CYS A 546 7.72 -8.13 40.60
C CYS A 546 9.11 -7.53 40.84
N HIS A 547 9.76 -7.88 41.97
CA HIS A 547 11.14 -7.49 42.25
C HIS A 547 12.08 -8.01 41.19
N LYS A 548 11.96 -9.29 40.79
CA LYS A 548 12.82 -9.85 39.75
C LYS A 548 12.68 -9.09 38.42
N ILE A 549 11.47 -8.74 38.00
CA ILE A 549 11.27 -7.94 36.78
C ILE A 549 11.94 -6.57 36.91
N GLN A 550 11.79 -5.91 38.06
CA GLN A 550 12.44 -4.62 38.31
C GLN A 550 13.96 -4.74 38.25
N ASP A 551 14.54 -5.79 38.82
CA ASP A 551 15.98 -6.06 38.74
C ASP A 551 16.44 -6.28 37.29
N LEU A 552 15.74 -7.12 36.53
CA LEU A 552 16.06 -7.37 35.12
C LEU A 552 15.97 -6.10 34.26
N LEU A 553 14.97 -5.25 34.52
CA LEU A 553 14.82 -3.97 33.83
C LEU A 553 15.97 -3.03 34.22
N ASN A 554 16.33 -2.93 35.49
CA ASN A 554 17.45 -2.09 35.95
C ASN A 554 18.78 -2.54 35.31
N ILE A 555 19.06 -3.85 35.28
CA ILE A 555 20.24 -4.43 34.61
C ILE A 555 20.24 -4.03 33.13
N TYR A 556 19.10 -4.17 32.44
CA TYR A 556 19.00 -3.80 31.03
C TYR A 556 19.14 -2.29 30.79
N GLU A 557 18.59 -1.44 31.66
CA GLU A 557 18.73 0.02 31.56
C GLU A 557 20.20 0.44 31.67
N LYS A 558 20.94 -0.10 32.64
CA LYS A 558 22.37 0.15 32.83
C LYS A 558 23.25 -0.36 31.68
N ALA A 559 22.93 -1.52 31.13
CA ALA A 559 23.73 -2.13 30.06
C ALA A 559 23.45 -1.54 28.67
N SER A 560 22.22 -1.14 28.37
CA SER A 560 21.80 -0.71 27.02
C SER A 560 21.66 0.81 26.86
N GLY A 561 21.60 1.55 27.97
CA GLY A 561 21.25 2.96 28.03
C GLY A 561 19.77 3.27 27.81
N GLN A 562 18.94 2.25 27.53
CA GLN A 562 17.48 2.41 27.50
C GLN A 562 16.96 2.83 28.87
N GLN A 563 15.83 3.55 28.88
CA GLN A 563 15.22 4.02 30.12
C GLN A 563 13.71 3.88 30.05
N LEU A 564 13.12 3.29 31.08
CA LEU A 564 11.69 3.15 31.21
C LEU A 564 11.04 4.48 31.56
N ASN A 565 9.94 4.78 30.87
CA ASN A 565 9.08 5.88 31.19
C ASN A 565 8.00 5.43 32.18
N ARG A 566 8.30 5.56 33.48
CA ARG A 566 7.41 5.13 34.57
C ARG A 566 6.03 5.80 34.53
N SER A 567 5.95 7.06 34.06
CA SER A 567 4.69 7.82 33.95
C SER A 567 3.71 7.26 32.90
N LYS A 568 4.21 6.54 31.89
CA LYS A 568 3.40 5.96 30.81
C LYS A 568 3.35 4.44 30.84
N THR A 569 4.15 3.82 31.70
CA THR A 569 4.10 2.39 31.94
C THR A 569 2.80 2.07 32.67
N THR A 570 2.12 0.97 32.33
CA THR A 570 0.80 0.66 32.89
C THR A 570 0.67 -0.80 33.30
N LEU A 571 -0.09 -1.04 34.37
CA LEU A 571 -0.30 -2.35 34.98
C LEU A 571 -1.74 -2.85 34.78
N PHE A 572 -1.85 -4.14 34.46
CA PHE A 572 -3.10 -4.88 34.33
C PHE A 572 -3.08 -6.12 35.23
N PHE A 573 -4.11 -6.31 36.04
CA PHE A 573 -4.23 -7.46 36.94
C PHE A 573 -5.39 -8.39 36.53
N SER A 574 -5.26 -9.68 36.82
CA SER A 574 -6.37 -10.63 36.75
C SER A 574 -7.38 -10.39 37.87
N HIS A 575 -8.64 -10.78 37.65
CA HIS A 575 -9.73 -10.55 38.62
C HIS A 575 -9.55 -11.29 39.96
N ASN A 576 -8.80 -12.39 39.98
CA ASN A 576 -8.50 -13.14 41.20
C ASN A 576 -7.33 -12.56 42.02
N THR A 577 -6.75 -11.41 41.63
CA THR A 577 -5.69 -10.74 42.40
C THR A 577 -6.31 -9.88 43.50
N SER A 578 -5.93 -10.12 44.76
CA SER A 578 -6.45 -9.36 45.91
C SER A 578 -6.08 -7.87 45.83
N GLN A 579 -6.90 -7.00 46.43
CA GLN A 579 -6.64 -5.56 46.40
C GLN A 579 -5.33 -5.20 47.13
N ALA A 580 -5.05 -5.85 48.27
CA ALA A 580 -3.80 -5.69 49.01
C ALA A 580 -2.58 -5.97 48.11
N THR A 581 -2.57 -7.09 47.40
CA THR A 581 -1.46 -7.45 46.50
C THR A 581 -1.34 -6.49 45.31
N GLN A 582 -2.45 -5.96 44.80
CA GLN A 582 -2.40 -4.93 43.75
C GLN A 582 -1.74 -3.65 44.27
N ASP A 583 -2.04 -3.23 45.50
CA ASP A 583 -1.49 -2.01 46.08
C ASP A 583 -0.01 -2.18 46.46
N ASP A 584 0.40 -3.36 46.96
CA ASP A 584 1.81 -3.71 47.16
C ASP A 584 2.61 -3.60 45.85
N ILE A 585 2.13 -4.22 44.77
CA ILE A 585 2.81 -4.22 43.46
C ILE A 585 2.89 -2.80 42.88
N LYS A 586 1.85 -1.98 43.09
CA LYS A 586 1.88 -0.57 42.68
C LYS A 586 2.96 0.21 43.42
N ASN A 587 3.10 -0.02 44.72
CA ASN A 587 4.10 0.64 45.54
C ASN A 587 5.52 0.21 45.15
N ILE A 588 5.73 -1.08 44.87
CA ILE A 588 7.04 -1.62 44.43
C ILE A 588 7.46 -0.99 43.09
N LEU A 589 6.57 -0.99 42.09
CA LEU A 589 6.91 -0.51 40.75
C LEU A 589 6.86 1.02 40.63
N GLY A 590 6.09 1.70 41.48
CA GLY A 590 5.82 3.13 41.37
C GLY A 590 5.05 3.51 40.11
N VAL A 591 4.10 2.64 39.69
CA VAL A 591 3.38 2.75 38.41
C VAL A 591 1.87 2.83 38.64
N PRO A 592 1.13 3.71 37.93
CA PRO A 592 -0.33 3.75 38.06
C PRO A 592 -0.98 2.45 37.60
N SER A 593 -1.88 1.89 38.42
CA SER A 593 -2.77 0.80 37.99
C SER A 593 -3.96 1.34 37.23
N ILE A 594 -4.26 0.78 36.06
CA ILE A 594 -5.42 1.21 35.28
C ILE A 594 -6.43 0.08 35.21
N ARG A 595 -7.66 0.35 35.67
CA ARG A 595 -8.74 -0.66 35.70
C ARG A 595 -9.47 -0.81 34.36
N GLN A 596 -9.37 0.11 33.39
CA GLN A 596 -10.12 0.01 32.12
C GLN A 596 -9.66 0.95 30.98
N TYR A 597 -9.74 0.44 29.73
CA TYR A 597 -9.70 1.16 28.43
C TYR A 597 -8.39 1.82 27.94
N GLU A 598 -7.23 1.21 28.13
CA GLU A 598 -6.04 1.63 27.38
C GLU A 598 -5.98 1.07 25.95
N LYS A 599 -5.33 1.83 25.07
CA LYS A 599 -4.98 1.36 23.72
C LYS A 599 -3.65 0.61 23.75
N TYR A 600 -3.62 -0.55 23.09
CA TYR A 600 -2.39 -1.25 22.72
C TYR A 600 -2.29 -1.26 21.20
N LEU A 601 -1.15 -0.79 20.67
CA LEU A 601 -0.91 -0.63 19.22
C LEU A 601 -2.06 0.09 18.49
N GLY A 602 -2.67 1.08 19.15
CA GLY A 602 -3.76 1.89 18.61
C GLY A 602 -5.16 1.26 18.66
N LEU A 603 -5.33 0.07 19.23
CA LEU A 603 -6.61 -0.65 19.36
C LEU A 603 -7.03 -0.79 20.83
N PRO A 604 -8.33 -0.85 21.15
CA PRO A 604 -8.81 -0.90 22.54
C PRO A 604 -8.53 -2.26 23.18
N SER A 605 -7.68 -2.34 24.21
CA SER A 605 -7.13 -3.60 24.75
C SER A 605 -8.18 -4.57 25.33
N LEU A 606 -9.33 -4.06 25.77
CA LEU A 606 -10.46 -4.85 26.25
C LEU A 606 -11.76 -4.32 25.63
N VAL A 607 -12.48 -5.18 24.90
CA VAL A 607 -13.80 -4.85 24.34
C VAL A 607 -14.87 -5.44 25.25
N GLY A 608 -15.45 -4.58 26.10
CA GLY A 608 -16.54 -4.92 27.01
C GLY A 608 -17.91 -5.06 26.34
N LYS A 609 -18.98 -4.95 27.14
CA LYS A 609 -20.37 -5.00 26.63
C LYS A 609 -20.70 -3.81 25.71
N GLU A 610 -20.12 -2.63 25.98
CA GLU A 610 -20.34 -1.40 25.22
C GLU A 610 -19.44 -1.27 23.98
N LYS A 611 -19.71 -2.13 22.99
CA LYS A 611 -18.92 -2.17 21.75
C LYS A 611 -18.93 -0.86 20.96
N MET A 612 -20.04 -0.12 20.99
CA MET A 612 -20.15 1.16 20.26
C MET A 612 -19.24 2.23 20.86
N ALA A 613 -19.15 2.32 22.18
CA ALA A 613 -18.27 3.27 22.86
C ALA A 613 -16.80 3.01 22.52
N CYS A 614 -16.38 1.73 22.53
CA CYS A 614 -15.01 1.31 22.24
C CYS A 614 -14.51 1.73 20.84
N PHE A 615 -15.39 1.75 19.83
CA PHE A 615 -15.02 2.04 18.44
C PHE A 615 -15.49 3.41 17.93
N SER A 616 -16.17 4.20 18.77
CA SER A 616 -16.68 5.54 18.44
C SER A 616 -15.60 6.48 17.87
N GLN A 617 -14.39 6.38 18.41
CA GLN A 617 -13.23 7.18 17.99
C GLN A 617 -12.87 6.99 16.50
N ILE A 618 -13.22 5.86 15.88
CA ILE A 618 -13.01 5.64 14.44
C ILE A 618 -13.87 6.61 13.64
N LYS A 619 -15.15 6.74 14.01
CA LYS A 619 -16.08 7.71 13.41
C LYS A 619 -15.57 9.13 13.62
N ASP A 620 -15.11 9.47 14.82
CA ASP A 620 -14.59 10.81 15.13
C ASP A 620 -13.33 11.15 14.30
N ARG A 621 -12.46 10.17 14.07
CA ARG A 621 -11.29 10.34 13.19
C ARG A 621 -11.69 10.55 11.74
N VAL A 622 -12.67 9.78 11.23
CA VAL A 622 -13.22 9.97 9.88
C VAL A 622 -13.84 11.37 9.75
N TRP A 623 -14.68 11.74 10.72
CA TRP A 623 -15.32 13.05 10.78
C TRP A 623 -14.32 14.20 10.82
N SER A 624 -13.31 14.13 11.69
CA SER A 624 -12.26 15.16 11.78
C SER A 624 -11.46 15.32 10.49
N LYS A 625 -11.32 14.25 9.68
CA LYS A 625 -10.66 14.34 8.37
C LYS A 625 -11.56 14.98 7.33
N VAL A 626 -12.82 14.56 7.25
CA VAL A 626 -13.82 15.12 6.33
C VAL A 626 -14.00 16.62 6.58
N LYS A 627 -14.15 17.03 7.85
CA LYS A 627 -14.22 18.45 8.25
C LYS A 627 -13.00 19.27 7.78
N GLY A 628 -11.81 18.67 7.81
CA GLY A 628 -10.59 19.32 7.34
C GLY A 628 -10.49 19.44 5.82
N TRP A 629 -11.43 18.86 5.06
CA TRP A 629 -11.45 18.93 3.60
C TRP A 629 -12.60 19.81 3.15
N LYS A 630 -12.27 20.99 2.65
CA LYS A 630 -13.28 21.87 2.06
C LYS A 630 -13.84 21.21 0.80
N GLU A 631 -15.10 20.81 0.86
CA GLU A 631 -15.87 20.24 -0.24
C GLU A 631 -15.83 21.12 -1.51
N LYS A 632 -15.78 22.45 -1.34
CA LYS A 632 -15.70 23.45 -2.43
C LYS A 632 -14.37 23.45 -3.19
N LEU A 633 -13.27 23.02 -2.56
CA LEU A 633 -11.97 23.02 -3.20
C LEU A 633 -11.74 21.75 -4.03
N LEU A 634 -12.56 20.70 -3.89
CA LEU A 634 -12.29 19.38 -4.45
C LEU A 634 -13.30 19.02 -5.55
N SER A 635 -12.80 18.62 -6.72
CA SER A 635 -13.61 18.01 -7.78
C SER A 635 -14.18 16.66 -7.34
N GLN A 636 -15.21 16.16 -8.03
CA GLN A 636 -15.78 14.83 -7.75
C GLN A 636 -14.72 13.73 -7.86
N ALA A 637 -13.84 13.78 -8.87
CA ALA A 637 -12.70 12.86 -8.99
C ALA A 637 -11.76 12.95 -7.77
N GLY A 638 -11.45 14.16 -7.29
CA GLY A 638 -10.64 14.35 -6.07
C GLY A 638 -11.28 13.78 -4.81
N ARG A 639 -12.62 13.82 -4.70
CA ARG A 639 -13.36 13.19 -3.60
C ARG A 639 -13.36 11.68 -3.67
N GLU A 640 -13.43 11.10 -4.87
CA GLU A 640 -13.36 9.65 -5.07
C GLU A 640 -12.04 9.12 -4.48
N ILE A 641 -10.95 9.79 -4.82
CA ILE A 641 -9.60 9.49 -4.34
C ILE A 641 -9.52 9.62 -2.81
N LEU A 642 -10.05 10.70 -2.23
CA LEU A 642 -10.07 10.92 -0.78
C LEU A 642 -10.85 9.85 -0.01
N ILE A 643 -12.01 9.47 -0.52
CA ILE A 643 -12.85 8.42 0.08
C ILE A 643 -12.06 7.11 0.12
N LYS A 644 -11.44 6.71 -0.99
CA LYS A 644 -10.71 5.45 -1.11
C LYS A 644 -9.39 5.45 -0.33
N ALA A 645 -8.57 6.47 -0.52
CA ALA A 645 -7.21 6.53 0.01
C ALA A 645 -7.16 6.91 1.50
N VAL A 646 -8.19 7.60 2.01
CA VAL A 646 -8.19 8.09 3.40
C VAL A 646 -9.38 7.57 4.20
N ILE A 647 -10.63 7.82 3.79
CA ILE A 647 -11.79 7.46 4.63
C ILE A 647 -11.91 5.94 4.80
N GLN A 648 -11.86 5.17 3.71
CA GLN A 648 -11.94 3.70 3.74
C GLN A 648 -10.70 3.06 4.36
N ALA A 649 -9.56 3.76 4.33
CA ALA A 649 -8.31 3.27 4.92
C ALA A 649 -8.30 3.35 6.46
N ILE A 650 -8.92 4.38 7.06
CA ILE A 650 -8.95 4.58 8.52
C ILE A 650 -9.45 3.35 9.30
N PRO A 651 -10.63 2.75 8.98
CA PRO A 651 -11.14 1.61 9.73
C PRO A 651 -10.44 0.29 9.37
N THR A 652 -9.69 0.23 8.26
CA THR A 652 -9.10 -1.02 7.74
C THR A 652 -8.23 -1.73 8.78
N TYR A 653 -7.43 -0.98 9.55
CA TYR A 653 -6.57 -1.56 10.59
C TYR A 653 -7.38 -2.24 11.70
N THR A 654 -8.43 -1.59 12.22
CA THR A 654 -9.30 -2.19 13.23
C THR A 654 -10.12 -3.36 12.68
N MET A 655 -10.60 -3.25 11.43
CA MET A 655 -11.37 -4.29 10.76
C MET A 655 -10.58 -5.58 10.52
N ASN A 656 -9.25 -5.52 10.47
CA ASN A 656 -8.41 -6.72 10.37
C ASN A 656 -8.47 -7.63 11.61
N CYS A 657 -8.77 -7.06 12.78
CA CYS A 657 -8.79 -7.80 14.05
C CYS A 657 -10.22 -7.95 14.63
N PHE A 658 -11.12 -7.03 14.32
CA PHE A 658 -12.45 -6.96 14.91
C PHE A 658 -13.55 -6.85 13.86
N LYS A 659 -14.70 -7.46 14.14
CA LYS A 659 -15.94 -7.15 13.44
C LYS A 659 -16.56 -5.90 14.05
N LEU A 660 -16.56 -4.80 13.30
CA LEU A 660 -17.17 -3.56 13.73
C LEU A 660 -18.70 -3.70 13.84
N PRO A 661 -19.35 -2.99 14.77
CA PRO A 661 -20.80 -2.94 14.84
C PRO A 661 -21.42 -2.43 13.53
N VAL A 662 -22.50 -3.06 13.08
CA VAL A 662 -23.21 -2.70 11.84
C VAL A 662 -23.61 -1.23 11.83
N LYS A 663 -24.11 -0.71 12.96
CA LYS A 663 -24.46 0.71 13.12
C LYS A 663 -23.27 1.63 12.85
N LEU A 664 -22.09 1.30 13.37
CA LEU A 664 -20.88 2.10 13.13
C LEU A 664 -20.50 2.10 11.65
N CYS A 665 -20.53 0.95 10.97
CA CYS A 665 -20.28 0.88 9.53
C CYS A 665 -21.25 1.77 8.74
N LYS A 666 -22.56 1.67 9.03
CA LYS A 666 -23.60 2.50 8.39
C LYS A 666 -23.40 3.99 8.66
N ASP A 667 -22.96 4.36 9.87
CA ASP A 667 -22.67 5.75 10.24
C ASP A 667 -21.51 6.34 9.42
N ILE A 668 -20.39 5.62 9.26
CA ILE A 668 -19.29 6.13 8.43
C ILE A 668 -19.62 6.06 6.94
N GLU A 669 -20.36 5.06 6.47
CA GLU A 669 -20.90 5.06 5.09
C GLU A 669 -21.86 6.24 4.86
N ALA A 670 -22.63 6.68 5.86
CA ALA A 670 -23.44 7.89 5.77
C ALA A 670 -22.57 9.14 5.64
N ILE A 671 -21.46 9.25 6.40
CA ILE A 671 -20.49 10.35 6.25
C ILE A 671 -19.88 10.34 4.83
N MET A 672 -19.51 9.16 4.31
CA MET A 672 -18.95 9.00 2.96
C MET A 672 -19.96 9.42 1.87
N ARG A 673 -21.23 9.02 2.02
CA ARG A 673 -22.31 9.43 1.11
C ARG A 673 -22.52 10.93 1.12
N ARG A 674 -22.57 11.55 2.30
CA ARG A 674 -22.70 13.00 2.44
C ARG A 674 -21.52 13.72 1.79
N PHE A 675 -20.30 13.28 2.06
CA PHE A 675 -19.10 13.87 1.46
C PHE A 675 -19.02 13.69 -0.07
N TRP A 676 -19.46 12.54 -0.59
CA TRP A 676 -19.48 12.30 -2.04
C TRP A 676 -20.45 13.24 -2.76
N TRP A 677 -21.70 13.32 -2.28
CA TRP A 677 -22.77 14.09 -2.92
C TRP A 677 -22.85 15.56 -2.48
N GLY A 678 -22.18 15.96 -1.41
CA GLY A 678 -22.31 17.29 -0.80
C GLY A 678 -21.54 18.38 -1.54
N GLN A 679 -22.18 19.42 -2.05
CA GLN A 679 -21.52 20.64 -2.51
C GLN A 679 -22.40 21.84 -2.12
N LYS A 680 -22.02 22.62 -1.09
CA LYS A 680 -22.71 23.84 -0.56
C LYS A 680 -24.06 23.63 0.17
N ASP A 681 -24.25 24.36 1.26
CA ASP A 681 -25.47 24.83 1.96
C ASP A 681 -26.66 23.86 2.20
N GLN A 682 -27.29 24.06 3.36
CA GLN A 682 -28.29 23.34 4.16
C GLN A 682 -29.42 22.49 3.52
N GLU A 683 -29.37 22.08 2.26
CA GLU A 683 -30.42 21.24 1.67
C GLU A 683 -30.14 19.74 1.82
N ARG A 684 -31.20 18.96 2.12
CA ARG A 684 -31.20 17.49 1.98
C ARG A 684 -30.92 17.14 0.51
N LYS A 685 -29.67 16.81 0.19
CA LYS A 685 -29.27 16.59 -1.21
C LYS A 685 -29.67 15.22 -1.74
N VAL A 686 -29.99 15.22 -3.04
CA VAL A 686 -30.39 14.03 -3.79
C VAL A 686 -29.22 13.05 -3.91
N HIS A 687 -29.44 11.84 -3.42
CA HIS A 687 -28.60 10.69 -3.75
C HIS A 687 -29.03 10.13 -5.12
N TRP A 688 -28.29 10.49 -6.18
CA TRP A 688 -28.65 10.11 -7.55
C TRP A 688 -28.49 8.61 -7.83
N ILE A 689 -27.48 7.99 -7.22
CA ILE A 689 -27.15 6.58 -7.39
C ILE A 689 -27.10 5.92 -6.00
N SER A 690 -27.64 4.70 -5.91
CA SER A 690 -27.59 3.91 -4.68
C SER A 690 -26.16 3.60 -4.26
N TRP A 691 -25.92 3.56 -2.94
CA TRP A 691 -24.59 3.26 -2.40
C TRP A 691 -24.09 1.88 -2.82
N THR A 692 -25.00 0.91 -2.92
CA THR A 692 -24.70 -0.46 -3.38
C THR A 692 -24.16 -0.46 -4.81
N LYS A 693 -24.71 0.35 -5.71
CA LYS A 693 -24.21 0.50 -7.09
C LYS A 693 -22.86 1.23 -7.12
N LEU A 694 -22.66 2.26 -6.29
CA LEU A 694 -21.35 2.93 -6.16
C LEU A 694 -20.24 2.00 -5.65
N CYS A 695 -20.58 0.99 -4.85
CA CYS A 695 -19.63 0.00 -4.35
C CYS A 695 -19.23 -1.07 -5.39
N GLN A 696 -19.94 -1.18 -6.52
CA GLN A 696 -19.57 -2.12 -7.57
C GLN A 696 -18.24 -1.73 -8.24
N PRO A 697 -17.51 -2.67 -8.84
CA PRO A 697 -16.31 -2.36 -9.61
C PRO A 697 -16.59 -1.38 -10.75
N LYS A 698 -15.57 -0.59 -11.15
CA LYS A 698 -15.68 0.34 -12.28
C LYS A 698 -16.11 -0.34 -13.59
N GLY A 699 -15.64 -1.58 -13.83
CA GLY A 699 -16.05 -2.39 -14.99
C GLY A 699 -17.51 -2.85 -14.98
N ASN A 700 -18.23 -2.68 -13.87
CA ASN A 700 -19.66 -2.99 -13.75
C ASN A 700 -20.50 -1.69 -13.56
N GLY A 701 -19.95 -0.53 -13.93
CA GLY A 701 -20.60 0.77 -13.78
C GLY A 701 -20.57 1.36 -12.36
N GLY A 702 -19.90 0.73 -11.39
CA GLY A 702 -19.73 1.35 -10.07
C GLY A 702 -18.53 2.30 -10.00
N LEU A 703 -18.21 2.80 -8.80
CA LEU A 703 -16.99 3.57 -8.55
C LEU A 703 -15.95 2.76 -7.77
N GLY A 704 -16.26 1.54 -7.34
CA GLY A 704 -15.38 0.71 -6.53
C GLY A 704 -15.21 1.24 -5.11
N PHE A 705 -16.22 1.91 -4.55
CA PHE A 705 -16.27 2.13 -3.11
C PHE A 705 -16.47 0.79 -2.38
N ARG A 706 -16.12 0.75 -1.09
CA ARG A 706 -16.21 -0.46 -0.29
C ARG A 706 -17.40 -0.37 0.64
N GLU A 707 -18.28 -1.36 0.54
CA GLU A 707 -19.26 -1.67 1.57
C GLU A 707 -18.51 -2.21 2.79
N LEU A 708 -18.53 -1.44 3.87
CA LEU A 708 -17.63 -1.61 5.00
C LEU A 708 -17.86 -2.93 5.76
N GLN A 709 -19.10 -3.41 5.80
CA GLN A 709 -19.43 -4.68 6.48
C GLN A 709 -18.81 -5.88 5.77
N LYS A 710 -19.04 -6.01 4.45
CA LYS A 710 -18.45 -7.08 3.64
C LYS A 710 -16.93 -6.96 3.59
N PHE A 711 -16.41 -5.74 3.48
CA PHE A 711 -14.98 -5.50 3.51
C PHE A 711 -14.35 -5.93 4.84
N ASN A 712 -15.03 -5.71 5.98
CA ASN A 712 -14.58 -6.19 7.28
C ASN A 712 -14.53 -7.73 7.34
N ILE A 713 -15.53 -8.44 6.82
CA ILE A 713 -15.54 -9.91 6.79
C ILE A 713 -14.39 -10.43 5.90
N ALA A 714 -14.15 -9.82 4.74
CA ALA A 714 -13.02 -10.19 3.89
C ALA A 714 -11.65 -9.95 4.57
N LEU A 715 -11.50 -8.89 5.35
CA LEU A 715 -10.27 -8.68 6.13
C LEU A 715 -10.09 -9.74 7.23
N LEU A 716 -11.16 -10.12 7.92
CA LEU A 716 -11.15 -11.19 8.93
C LEU A 716 -10.86 -12.57 8.31
N ALA A 717 -11.37 -12.84 7.11
CA ALA A 717 -11.08 -14.06 6.35
C ALA A 717 -9.59 -14.21 6.04
N LYS A 718 -8.85 -13.10 5.85
CA LYS A 718 -7.39 -13.15 5.70
C LYS A 718 -6.71 -13.74 6.94
N GLN A 719 -7.18 -13.38 8.14
CA GLN A 719 -6.64 -13.93 9.40
C GLN A 719 -7.03 -15.41 9.57
N PHE A 720 -8.27 -15.76 9.21
CA PHE A 720 -8.73 -17.15 9.20
C PHE A 720 -7.86 -18.01 8.28
N TRP A 721 -7.61 -17.55 7.05
CA TRP A 721 -6.75 -18.22 6.08
C TRP A 721 -5.30 -18.38 6.56
N ARG A 722 -4.80 -17.40 7.33
CA ARG A 722 -3.46 -17.46 7.94
C ARG A 722 -3.38 -18.60 8.97
N PHE A 723 -4.40 -18.81 9.80
CA PHE A 723 -4.43 -19.95 10.74
C PHE A 723 -4.40 -21.31 10.04
N MET A 724 -4.93 -21.41 8.81
CA MET A 724 -4.92 -22.66 8.05
C MET A 724 -3.52 -23.00 7.49
N ASN A 725 -2.78 -21.99 7.04
CA ASN A 725 -1.57 -22.17 6.25
C ASN A 725 -0.26 -21.86 7.01
N CYS A 726 -0.29 -21.03 8.06
CA CYS A 726 0.91 -20.57 8.78
C CYS A 726 1.07 -21.23 10.16
N LYS A 727 1.27 -22.56 10.18
CA LYS A 727 1.33 -23.37 11.41
C LYS A 727 2.55 -23.09 12.31
N ASN A 728 3.64 -22.57 11.74
CA ASN A 728 4.87 -22.29 12.49
C ASN A 728 4.85 -20.95 13.26
N SER A 729 3.82 -20.13 13.07
CA SER A 729 3.73 -18.82 13.73
C SER A 729 3.44 -18.94 15.23
N LEU A 730 3.97 -18.02 16.03
CA LEU A 730 3.66 -17.91 17.47
C LEU A 730 2.14 -17.80 17.70
N LEU A 731 1.43 -17.05 16.83
CA LEU A 731 -0.03 -16.94 16.86
C LEU A 731 -0.71 -18.31 16.79
N PHE A 732 -0.28 -19.18 15.85
CA PHE A 732 -0.82 -20.52 15.73
C PHE A 732 -0.49 -21.37 16.96
N LYS A 733 0.77 -21.37 17.42
CA LYS A 733 1.23 -22.13 18.61
C LYS A 733 0.46 -21.73 19.88
N VAL A 734 0.06 -20.47 20.01
CA VAL A 734 -0.71 -19.95 21.16
C VAL A 734 -2.21 -20.30 21.05
N PHE A 735 -2.81 -20.16 19.86
CA PHE A 735 -4.27 -20.32 19.68
C PHE A 735 -4.71 -21.76 19.47
N SER A 736 -3.93 -22.58 18.74
CA SER A 736 -4.33 -23.94 18.37
C SER A 736 -4.63 -24.82 19.58
N PRO A 737 -3.84 -24.84 20.66
CA PRO A 737 -4.10 -25.74 21.79
C PRO A 737 -5.33 -25.31 22.60
N LYS A 738 -5.79 -24.06 22.47
CA LYS A 738 -7.00 -23.55 23.16
C LYS A 738 -8.27 -23.74 22.33
N PHE A 739 -8.23 -23.45 21.03
CA PHE A 739 -9.44 -23.35 20.22
C PHE A 739 -9.70 -24.57 19.33
N PHE A 740 -8.66 -25.30 18.93
CA PHE A 740 -8.76 -26.48 18.06
C PHE A 740 -7.64 -27.49 18.38
N PRO A 741 -7.64 -28.10 19.59
CA PRO A 741 -6.53 -28.91 20.09
C PRO A 741 -6.29 -30.22 19.33
N ASN A 742 -7.35 -30.83 18.77
CA ASN A 742 -7.30 -32.15 18.12
C ASN A 742 -7.56 -32.06 16.60
N GLY A 743 -7.52 -30.86 16.03
CA GLY A 743 -8.05 -30.64 14.69
C GLY A 743 -7.53 -29.36 14.05
N ASN A 744 -8.34 -28.75 13.20
CA ASN A 744 -8.00 -27.51 12.52
C ASN A 744 -9.03 -26.40 12.82
N ILE A 745 -8.73 -25.17 12.39
CA ILE A 745 -9.61 -24.01 12.63
C ILE A 745 -11.02 -24.17 12.01
N LEU A 746 -11.20 -24.99 10.97
CA LEU A 746 -12.53 -25.26 10.41
C LEU A 746 -13.37 -26.10 11.38
N GLU A 747 -12.76 -26.92 12.23
CA GLU A 747 -13.43 -27.72 13.26
C GLU A 747 -13.60 -26.97 14.59
N ALA A 748 -13.02 -25.76 14.69
CA ALA A 748 -13.09 -24.98 15.92
C ALA A 748 -14.55 -24.65 16.30
N SER A 749 -14.89 -24.92 17.56
CA SER A 749 -16.23 -24.70 18.10
C SER A 749 -16.48 -23.22 18.41
N LEU A 750 -17.67 -22.73 18.03
CA LEU A 750 -18.15 -21.40 18.41
C LEU A 750 -18.50 -21.29 19.90
N LYS A 751 -18.65 -22.42 20.60
CA LYS A 751 -19.00 -22.47 22.04
C LYS A 751 -17.79 -22.18 22.94
N THR A 752 -16.57 -22.28 22.42
CA THR A 752 -15.35 -22.03 23.19
C THR A 752 -15.27 -20.57 23.63
N ARG A 753 -15.08 -20.33 24.93
CA ARG A 753 -14.93 -18.96 25.48
C ARG A 753 -13.65 -18.32 24.92
N GLY A 754 -13.80 -17.30 24.09
CA GLY A 754 -12.71 -16.54 23.49
C GLY A 754 -12.99 -15.05 23.44
N SER A 755 -11.94 -14.27 23.19
CA SER A 755 -12.03 -12.81 23.07
C SER A 755 -13.01 -12.38 21.98
N PHE A 756 -13.35 -11.09 21.98
CA PHE A 756 -14.12 -10.51 20.89
C PHE A 756 -13.38 -10.61 19.54
N ALA A 757 -12.05 -10.60 19.54
CA ALA A 757 -11.23 -10.77 18.34
C ALA A 757 -11.43 -12.17 17.74
N TRP A 758 -11.29 -13.22 18.56
CA TRP A 758 -11.52 -14.60 18.13
C TRP A 758 -12.93 -14.80 17.55
N ARG A 759 -13.96 -14.32 18.27
CA ARG A 759 -15.36 -14.38 17.81
C ARG A 759 -15.60 -13.57 16.53
N SER A 760 -14.79 -12.55 16.26
CA SER A 760 -14.84 -11.81 14.99
C SER A 760 -14.27 -12.65 13.86
N ILE A 761 -13.09 -13.25 14.04
CA ILE A 761 -12.43 -14.09 13.03
C ILE A 761 -13.32 -15.27 12.63
N MET A 762 -13.98 -15.92 13.59
CA MET A 762 -14.86 -17.07 13.30
C MET A 762 -16.05 -16.72 12.39
N GLN A 763 -16.46 -15.46 12.30
CA GLN A 763 -17.54 -15.05 11.38
C GLN A 763 -17.14 -15.08 9.91
N ALA A 764 -15.83 -15.15 9.62
CA ALA A 764 -15.32 -15.32 8.27
C ALA A 764 -15.29 -16.80 7.82
N LYS A 765 -15.62 -17.76 8.70
CA LYS A 765 -15.60 -19.19 8.39
C LYS A 765 -16.48 -19.55 7.19
N SER A 766 -17.68 -18.97 7.09
CA SER A 766 -18.60 -19.24 5.97
C SER A 766 -18.02 -18.79 4.63
N LEU A 767 -17.40 -17.61 4.57
CA LEU A 767 -16.71 -17.10 3.38
C LEU A 767 -15.54 -18.00 2.98
N ILE A 768 -14.77 -18.48 3.96
CA ILE A 768 -13.66 -19.40 3.67
C ILE A 768 -14.20 -20.70 3.08
N LEU A 769 -15.24 -21.29 3.65
CA LEU A 769 -15.85 -22.51 3.14
C LEU A 769 -16.47 -22.33 1.74
N SER A 770 -17.13 -21.21 1.45
CA SER A 770 -17.71 -20.95 0.13
C SER A 770 -16.64 -20.68 -0.95
N GLY A 771 -15.56 -20.00 -0.57
CA GLY A 771 -14.46 -19.65 -1.48
C GLY A 771 -13.32 -20.68 -1.58
N SER A 772 -13.37 -21.78 -0.82
CA SER A 772 -12.36 -22.83 -0.86
C SER A 772 -12.77 -23.99 -1.76
N SER A 773 -11.78 -24.62 -2.38
CA SER A 773 -11.90 -25.86 -3.13
C SER A 773 -10.75 -26.79 -2.76
N TRP A 774 -10.99 -28.09 -2.76
CA TRP A 774 -9.94 -29.08 -2.60
C TRP A 774 -9.18 -29.25 -3.91
N ARG A 775 -7.86 -29.34 -3.78
CA ARG A 775 -6.96 -29.90 -4.79
C ARG A 775 -6.73 -31.34 -4.43
N VAL A 776 -7.16 -32.23 -5.31
CA VAL A 776 -7.05 -33.68 -5.16
C VAL A 776 -5.56 -34.08 -5.21
N GLY A 777 -5.12 -34.80 -4.19
CA GLY A 777 -3.82 -35.47 -4.14
C GLY A 777 -4.02 -36.98 -4.02
N ASP A 778 -3.86 -37.52 -2.82
CA ASP A 778 -4.15 -38.92 -2.45
C ASP A 778 -5.66 -39.24 -2.32
N GLY A 779 -6.53 -38.22 -2.30
CA GLY A 779 -7.98 -38.38 -2.24
C GLY A 779 -8.52 -38.89 -0.90
N GLN A 780 -7.68 -39.06 0.13
CA GLN A 780 -8.08 -39.68 1.40
C GLN A 780 -8.94 -38.78 2.28
N LYS A 781 -8.78 -37.46 2.18
CA LYS A 781 -9.47 -36.48 3.04
C LYS A 781 -10.76 -35.97 2.40
N ILE A 782 -10.82 -35.96 1.07
CA ILE A 782 -11.91 -35.35 0.30
C ILE A 782 -13.12 -36.29 0.25
N PRO A 783 -14.30 -35.89 0.77
CA PRO A 783 -15.53 -36.64 0.54
C PRO A 783 -16.01 -36.43 -0.90
N ILE A 784 -16.52 -37.49 -1.54
CA ILE A 784 -17.02 -37.43 -2.93
C ILE A 784 -18.18 -36.43 -3.04
N LYS A 785 -19.12 -36.47 -2.08
CA LYS A 785 -20.31 -35.60 -2.02
C LYS A 785 -20.12 -34.44 -1.03
N ASN A 786 -20.80 -33.32 -1.26
CA ASN A 786 -20.83 -32.13 -0.40
C ASN A 786 -19.49 -31.40 -0.21
N ALA A 787 -18.46 -31.69 -1.01
CA ALA A 787 -17.21 -30.93 -1.05
C ALA A 787 -17.00 -30.29 -2.43
N ASN A 788 -16.33 -29.14 -2.43
CA ASN A 788 -15.85 -28.48 -3.64
C ASN A 788 -14.51 -29.11 -4.02
N TRP A 789 -14.41 -29.84 -5.12
CA TRP A 789 -13.14 -30.44 -5.57
C TRP A 789 -13.01 -30.57 -7.10
N LEU A 790 -14.06 -30.25 -7.85
CA LEU A 790 -14.02 -30.14 -9.31
C LEU A 790 -13.47 -28.77 -9.77
N LEU A 791 -12.91 -28.72 -10.97
CA LEU A 791 -12.18 -27.55 -11.47
C LEU A 791 -13.08 -26.44 -12.03
N ASP A 792 -14.24 -26.82 -12.58
CA ASP A 792 -15.11 -25.93 -13.34
C ASP A 792 -15.78 -24.83 -12.50
N GLU A 793 -15.79 -23.59 -13.04
CA GLU A 793 -16.48 -22.46 -12.43
C GLU A 793 -18.01 -22.68 -12.48
N GLY A 794 -18.66 -22.68 -11.32
CA GLY A 794 -20.10 -22.98 -11.20
C GLY A 794 -20.43 -24.47 -11.05
N HIS A 795 -19.47 -25.37 -11.34
CA HIS A 795 -19.62 -26.82 -11.21
C HIS A 795 -18.48 -27.42 -10.36
N ARG A 796 -18.33 -26.93 -9.12
CA ARG A 796 -17.27 -27.38 -8.20
C ARG A 796 -17.64 -28.62 -7.37
N ARG A 797 -18.92 -29.01 -7.38
CA ARG A 797 -19.48 -30.12 -6.59
C ARG A 797 -20.13 -31.13 -7.52
N VAL A 798 -19.98 -32.40 -7.18
CA VAL A 798 -20.69 -33.51 -7.81
C VAL A 798 -22.20 -33.33 -7.59
N ILE A 799 -22.97 -33.40 -8.67
CA ILE A 799 -24.43 -33.30 -8.69
C ILE A 799 -25.07 -34.68 -8.86
N SER A 800 -24.32 -35.64 -9.41
CA SER A 800 -24.75 -37.02 -9.67
C SER A 800 -25.42 -37.66 -8.44
N PRO A 801 -26.57 -38.35 -8.62
CA PRO A 801 -27.13 -39.18 -7.59
C PRO A 801 -26.19 -40.37 -7.40
N LEU A 802 -25.58 -40.50 -6.21
CA LEU A 802 -24.58 -41.52 -5.89
C LEU A 802 -25.16 -42.58 -4.93
N PRO A 803 -26.11 -43.44 -5.37
CA PRO A 803 -26.71 -44.45 -4.49
C PRO A 803 -25.71 -45.56 -4.12
N MET A 804 -24.69 -45.79 -4.94
CA MET A 804 -23.68 -46.85 -4.75
C MET A 804 -22.59 -46.49 -3.72
N PHE A 805 -22.55 -45.25 -3.22
CA PHE A 805 -21.53 -44.79 -2.29
C PHE A 805 -22.14 -44.45 -0.93
N PRO A 806 -21.69 -45.09 0.17
CA PRO A 806 -22.10 -44.72 1.53
C PRO A 806 -21.80 -43.24 1.84
N HIS A 807 -22.60 -42.66 2.74
CA HIS A 807 -22.36 -41.31 3.23
C HIS A 807 -20.94 -41.18 3.83
N GLY A 808 -20.15 -40.25 3.29
CA GLY A 808 -18.76 -40.02 3.74
C GLY A 808 -17.68 -40.71 2.90
N SER A 809 -18.05 -41.44 1.85
CA SER A 809 -17.12 -42.03 0.87
C SER A 809 -16.10 -41.00 0.35
N LYS A 810 -14.84 -41.42 0.23
CA LYS A 810 -13.69 -40.57 -0.11
C LYS A 810 -13.30 -40.69 -1.57
N VAL A 811 -12.70 -39.63 -2.12
CA VAL A 811 -12.25 -39.57 -3.52
C VAL A 811 -11.20 -40.64 -3.84
N ALA A 812 -10.43 -41.08 -2.85
CA ALA A 812 -9.49 -42.21 -2.99
C ALA A 812 -10.14 -43.49 -3.54
N LEU A 813 -11.45 -43.72 -3.31
CA LEU A 813 -12.18 -44.87 -3.84
C LEU A 813 -12.36 -44.84 -5.36
N LEU A 814 -12.12 -43.68 -6.00
CA LEU A 814 -12.19 -43.48 -7.44
C LEU A 814 -10.82 -43.64 -8.12
N MET A 815 -9.78 -43.95 -7.35
CA MET A 815 -8.40 -44.07 -7.81
C MET A 815 -7.92 -45.53 -7.70
N ARG A 816 -7.00 -45.92 -8.59
CA ARG A 816 -6.38 -47.26 -8.62
C ARG A 816 -4.90 -47.20 -9.01
N GLY A 817 -4.13 -48.23 -8.66
CA GLY A 817 -2.74 -48.41 -9.11
C GLY A 817 -1.66 -47.77 -8.23
N SER A 818 -0.39 -48.04 -8.59
CA SER A 818 0.82 -47.41 -8.06
C SER A 818 1.80 -47.22 -9.23
N PRO A 819 1.86 -46.04 -9.88
CA PRO A 819 1.31 -44.74 -9.45
C PRO A 819 -0.23 -44.64 -9.49
N LEU A 820 -0.80 -43.70 -8.72
CA LEU A 820 -2.25 -43.48 -8.65
C LEU A 820 -2.80 -42.94 -9.98
N GLU A 821 -3.83 -43.59 -10.51
CA GLU A 821 -4.59 -43.16 -11.69
C GLU A 821 -6.10 -43.19 -11.40
N TRP A 822 -6.89 -42.46 -12.20
CA TRP A 822 -8.35 -42.51 -12.11
C TRP A 822 -8.89 -43.86 -12.60
N ASP A 823 -9.83 -44.44 -11.86
CA ASP A 823 -10.56 -45.63 -12.29
C ASP A 823 -11.67 -45.24 -13.29
N VAL A 824 -11.29 -45.11 -14.55
CA VAL A 824 -12.15 -44.57 -15.63
C VAL A 824 -13.47 -45.32 -15.76
N GLU A 825 -13.45 -46.64 -15.67
CA GLU A 825 -14.64 -47.49 -15.79
C GLU A 825 -15.62 -47.23 -14.65
N LYS A 826 -15.11 -47.22 -13.41
CA LYS A 826 -15.90 -46.95 -12.20
C LYS A 826 -16.49 -45.54 -12.21
N ILE A 827 -15.72 -44.54 -12.64
CA ILE A 827 -16.19 -43.15 -12.73
C ILE A 827 -17.30 -43.02 -13.78
N ARG A 828 -17.11 -43.59 -14.97
CA ARG A 828 -18.15 -43.53 -16.03
C ARG A 828 -19.42 -44.31 -15.68
N ALA A 829 -19.30 -45.40 -14.91
CA ALA A 829 -20.44 -46.19 -14.46
C ALA A 829 -21.21 -45.52 -13.31
N SER A 830 -20.54 -44.73 -12.46
CA SER A 830 -21.13 -44.23 -11.20
C SER A 830 -21.57 -42.77 -11.22
N PHE A 831 -21.14 -41.98 -12.21
CA PHE A 831 -21.41 -40.53 -12.30
C PHE A 831 -22.12 -40.18 -13.61
N LEU A 832 -22.91 -39.10 -13.60
CA LEU A 832 -23.47 -38.54 -14.83
C LEU A 832 -22.33 -38.12 -15.78
N PRO A 833 -22.51 -38.18 -17.11
CA PRO A 833 -21.44 -37.89 -18.07
C PRO A 833 -20.73 -36.55 -17.82
N TYR A 834 -21.50 -35.52 -17.47
CA TYR A 834 -20.98 -34.19 -17.14
C TYR A 834 -20.04 -34.18 -15.92
N ASP A 835 -20.40 -34.87 -14.83
CA ASP A 835 -19.54 -34.99 -13.64
C ASP A 835 -18.34 -35.91 -13.91
N ALA A 836 -18.55 -37.01 -14.63
CA ALA A 836 -17.49 -37.96 -14.98
C ALA A 836 -16.39 -37.29 -15.82
N GLU A 837 -16.76 -36.48 -16.80
CA GLU A 837 -15.82 -35.69 -17.59
C GLU A 837 -15.05 -34.69 -16.73
N ALA A 838 -15.73 -33.97 -15.83
CA ALA A 838 -15.08 -33.01 -14.93
C ALA A 838 -14.08 -33.67 -13.96
N ILE A 839 -14.38 -34.89 -13.48
CA ILE A 839 -13.48 -35.66 -12.61
C ILE A 839 -12.23 -36.07 -13.36
N LEU A 840 -12.39 -36.65 -14.57
CA LEU A 840 -11.27 -37.14 -15.38
C LEU A 840 -10.33 -36.04 -15.87
N GLN A 841 -10.75 -34.77 -15.82
CA GLN A 841 -9.90 -33.61 -16.14
C GLN A 841 -8.90 -33.24 -15.04
N ILE A 842 -9.11 -33.73 -13.81
CA ILE A 842 -8.24 -33.41 -12.68
C ILE A 842 -6.91 -34.17 -12.81
N PRO A 843 -5.75 -33.48 -12.88
CA PRO A 843 -4.47 -34.17 -12.94
C PRO A 843 -4.15 -34.83 -11.59
N ILE A 844 -3.76 -36.11 -11.63
CA ILE A 844 -3.19 -36.82 -10.48
C ILE A 844 -1.67 -36.78 -10.60
N SER A 845 -0.98 -36.52 -9.49
CA SER A 845 0.48 -36.56 -9.41
C SER A 845 0.96 -37.97 -9.12
N SER A 846 2.03 -38.38 -9.80
CA SER A 846 2.69 -39.68 -9.56
C SER A 846 3.30 -39.80 -8.17
N SER A 847 3.57 -38.68 -7.49
CA SER A 847 4.13 -38.68 -6.13
C SER A 847 3.08 -38.77 -5.02
N SER A 848 1.79 -38.89 -5.36
CA SER A 848 0.67 -39.05 -4.41
C SER A 848 0.70 -38.06 -3.22
N PRO A 849 0.82 -36.74 -3.45
CA PRO A 849 0.91 -35.77 -2.37
C PRO A 849 -0.40 -35.69 -1.57
N PRO A 850 -0.38 -35.24 -0.30
CA PRO A 850 -1.59 -35.16 0.50
C PRO A 850 -2.58 -34.12 -0.04
N ASP A 851 -3.88 -34.44 0.07
CA ASP A 851 -4.97 -33.51 -0.27
C ASP A 851 -4.82 -32.12 0.38
N LYS A 852 -5.11 -31.06 -0.39
CA LYS A 852 -4.89 -29.67 0.04
C LYS A 852 -6.06 -28.76 -0.29
N LEU A 853 -6.43 -27.87 0.64
CA LEU A 853 -7.45 -26.86 0.41
C LEU A 853 -6.83 -25.60 -0.23
N ILE A 854 -7.40 -25.16 -1.35
CA ILE A 854 -6.95 -24.00 -2.14
C ILE A 854 -8.07 -22.95 -2.28
N TRP A 855 -7.70 -21.71 -2.50
CA TRP A 855 -8.66 -20.63 -2.73
C TRP A 855 -9.00 -20.53 -4.22
N HIS A 856 -10.24 -20.83 -4.60
CA HIS A 856 -10.58 -20.98 -6.03
C HIS A 856 -10.76 -19.67 -6.78
N ALA A 857 -11.01 -18.56 -6.08
CA ALA A 857 -11.22 -17.25 -6.72
C ALA A 857 -9.90 -16.48 -7.01
N THR A 858 -8.75 -17.14 -6.96
CA THR A 858 -7.43 -16.58 -7.35
C THR A 858 -6.62 -17.61 -8.11
N ARG A 859 -5.84 -17.16 -9.11
CA ARG A 859 -5.05 -18.05 -9.97
C ARG A 859 -3.93 -18.80 -9.25
N ASP A 860 -3.32 -18.18 -8.24
CA ASP A 860 -2.26 -18.77 -7.41
C ASP A 860 -2.79 -19.68 -6.28
N GLY A 861 -4.11 -19.81 -6.16
CA GLY A 861 -4.77 -20.56 -5.09
C GLY A 861 -4.64 -19.97 -3.69
N LYS A 862 -4.13 -18.74 -3.55
CA LYS A 862 -3.94 -18.06 -2.25
C LYS A 862 -5.04 -17.02 -2.00
N TYR A 863 -5.61 -17.03 -0.80
CA TYR A 863 -6.64 -16.05 -0.43
C TYR A 863 -6.14 -14.60 -0.56
N SER A 864 -6.96 -13.74 -1.17
CA SER A 864 -6.78 -12.30 -1.17
C SER A 864 -8.03 -11.61 -0.64
N VAL A 865 -7.88 -10.49 0.06
CA VAL A 865 -9.04 -9.71 0.56
C VAL A 865 -9.91 -9.24 -0.60
N ARG A 866 -9.31 -8.96 -1.77
CA ARG A 866 -10.03 -8.56 -2.98
C ARG A 866 -10.94 -9.68 -3.49
N SER A 867 -10.41 -10.89 -3.63
CA SER A 867 -11.18 -12.05 -4.10
C SER A 867 -12.27 -12.43 -3.10
N GLY A 868 -11.98 -12.47 -1.79
CA GLY A 868 -13.01 -12.71 -0.77
C GLY A 868 -14.10 -11.64 -0.74
N TYR A 869 -13.75 -10.36 -0.94
CA TYR A 869 -14.75 -9.29 -1.02
C TYR A 869 -15.67 -9.44 -2.25
N HIS A 870 -15.13 -9.88 -3.39
CA HIS A 870 -15.93 -10.11 -4.60
C HIS A 870 -16.93 -11.27 -4.42
N ILE A 871 -16.54 -12.38 -3.79
CA ILE A 871 -17.45 -13.49 -3.48
C ILE A 871 -18.64 -13.00 -2.63
N LEU A 872 -18.37 -12.21 -1.58
CA LEU A 872 -19.42 -11.62 -0.73
C LEU A 872 -20.36 -10.67 -1.49
N LEU A 873 -19.89 -10.02 -2.56
CA LEU A 873 -20.73 -9.17 -3.40
C LEU A 873 -21.62 -10.02 -4.34
N GLN A 874 -21.07 -11.11 -4.88
CA GLN A 874 -21.78 -12.03 -5.78
C GLN A 874 -22.85 -12.85 -5.06
N GLU A 875 -22.58 -13.34 -3.85
CA GLU A 875 -23.56 -14.10 -3.04
C GLU A 875 -24.88 -13.33 -2.87
N VAL A 876 -24.83 -12.01 -2.67
CA VAL A 876 -26.02 -11.15 -2.52
C VAL A 876 -26.73 -10.90 -3.85
N GLN A 877 -25.99 -10.89 -4.96
CA GLN A 877 -26.58 -10.75 -6.30
C GLN A 877 -27.34 -12.03 -6.70
N ASN A 878 -26.80 -13.20 -6.36
CA ASN A 878 -27.43 -14.49 -6.67
C ASN A 878 -28.69 -14.78 -5.83
N THR A 879 -28.83 -14.15 -4.66
CA THR A 879 -30.07 -14.24 -3.85
C THR A 879 -31.20 -13.34 -4.33
N ASN A 880 -30.92 -12.40 -5.24
CA ASN A 880 -31.95 -11.55 -5.83
C ASN A 880 -32.32 -12.12 -7.22
N PRO A 881 -33.62 -12.23 -7.57
CA PRO A 881 -34.01 -12.64 -8.92
C PRO A 881 -33.56 -11.56 -9.92
N GLY A 882 -32.54 -11.90 -10.72
CA GLY A 882 -31.96 -11.03 -11.74
C GLY A 882 -31.94 -11.72 -13.10
N SER A 883 -32.12 -10.93 -14.16
CA SER A 883 -32.16 -11.40 -15.56
C SER A 883 -30.92 -12.22 -15.94
N SER A 884 -31.13 -13.23 -16.79
CA SER A 884 -30.20 -14.28 -17.25
C SER A 884 -28.92 -13.81 -17.98
N ARG A 885 -28.59 -12.51 -17.97
CA ARG A 885 -27.35 -11.93 -18.54
C ARG A 885 -26.28 -11.63 -17.48
N HIS A 886 -26.26 -12.35 -16.36
CA HIS A 886 -25.25 -12.16 -15.31
C HIS A 886 -23.94 -12.88 -15.62
N GLY A 887 -23.12 -12.31 -16.52
CA GLY A 887 -21.78 -12.84 -16.78
C GLY A 887 -20.84 -11.91 -17.54
N GLU A 888 -21.36 -11.17 -18.52
CA GLU A 888 -20.52 -10.31 -19.35
C GLU A 888 -20.39 -8.90 -18.76
N ARG A 889 -19.15 -8.52 -18.45
CA ARG A 889 -18.82 -7.15 -18.06
C ARG A 889 -19.08 -6.27 -19.26
N ASP A 890 -19.92 -5.25 -19.10
CA ASP A 890 -20.15 -4.30 -20.18
C ASP A 890 -18.83 -3.61 -20.58
N PRO A 891 -18.32 -3.85 -21.80
CA PRO A 891 -17.03 -3.31 -22.23
C PRO A 891 -17.03 -1.78 -22.21
N LEU A 892 -18.19 -1.14 -22.36
CA LEU A 892 -18.34 0.32 -22.35
C LEU A 892 -17.67 0.97 -21.15
N TRP A 893 -17.81 0.40 -19.94
CA TRP A 893 -17.22 1.01 -18.75
C TRP A 893 -15.70 1.03 -18.82
N LYS A 894 -15.09 -0.01 -19.39
CA LYS A 894 -13.64 -0.05 -19.58
C LYS A 894 -13.22 1.07 -20.52
N ASP A 895 -13.95 1.26 -21.61
CA ASP A 895 -13.69 2.29 -22.61
C ASP A 895 -13.80 3.69 -21.99
N ILE A 896 -14.89 3.97 -21.26
CA ILE A 896 -15.11 5.24 -20.56
C ILE A 896 -13.96 5.58 -19.61
N TRP A 897 -13.48 4.61 -18.83
CA TRP A 897 -12.41 4.86 -17.86
C TRP A 897 -11.02 4.91 -18.50
N SER A 898 -10.83 4.28 -19.66
CA SER A 898 -9.55 4.23 -20.40
C SER A 898 -9.32 5.40 -21.36
N MET A 899 -10.37 6.15 -21.72
CA MET A 899 -10.27 7.27 -22.67
C MET A 899 -9.25 8.33 -22.26
N CYS A 900 -8.62 8.95 -23.26
CA CYS A 900 -7.65 10.04 -23.07
C CYS A 900 -8.35 11.39 -22.87
N ALA A 901 -9.18 11.50 -21.83
CA ALA A 901 -9.91 12.71 -21.49
C ALA A 901 -9.75 13.10 -19.99
N PRO A 902 -9.89 14.39 -19.66
CA PRO A 902 -9.86 14.85 -18.27
C PRO A 902 -10.80 14.05 -17.36
N ALA A 903 -10.37 13.79 -16.13
CA ALA A 903 -11.13 12.96 -15.18
C ALA A 903 -12.56 13.50 -14.93
N LYS A 904 -12.76 14.82 -15.01
CA LYS A 904 -14.08 15.46 -14.93
C LYS A 904 -15.02 15.05 -16.08
N ILE A 905 -14.50 14.87 -17.29
CA ILE A 905 -15.28 14.47 -18.48
C ILE A 905 -15.62 12.98 -18.39
N ARG A 906 -14.66 12.12 -18.01
CA ARG A 906 -14.92 10.69 -17.75
C ARG A 906 -16.00 10.49 -16.68
N SER A 907 -15.89 11.22 -15.57
CA SER A 907 -16.88 11.18 -14.50
C SER A 907 -18.24 11.73 -14.93
N PHE A 908 -18.28 12.75 -15.79
CA PHE A 908 -19.51 13.29 -16.34
C PHE A 908 -20.22 12.28 -17.24
N LEU A 909 -19.50 11.65 -18.17
CA LEU A 909 -20.05 10.66 -19.08
C LEU A 909 -20.59 9.45 -18.32
N TRP A 910 -19.85 8.95 -17.33
CA TRP A 910 -20.32 7.90 -16.42
C TRP A 910 -21.64 8.29 -15.71
N ARG A 911 -21.79 9.55 -15.29
CA ARG A 911 -23.03 10.03 -14.66
C ARG A 911 -24.19 10.10 -15.64
N ALA A 912 -23.93 10.52 -16.88
CA ALA A 912 -24.93 10.58 -17.94
C ALA A 912 -25.45 9.18 -18.29
N CYS A 913 -24.57 8.19 -18.46
CA CYS A 913 -24.94 6.78 -18.70
C CYS A 913 -25.74 6.14 -17.55
N HIS A 914 -25.80 6.77 -16.38
CA HIS A 914 -26.60 6.33 -15.24
C HIS A 914 -27.81 7.20 -14.95
N GLU A 915 -28.14 8.17 -15.82
CA GLU A 915 -29.23 9.13 -15.60
C GLU A 915 -29.11 9.82 -14.22
N SER A 916 -27.87 10.13 -13.84
CA SER A 916 -27.52 10.72 -12.53
C SER A 916 -27.10 12.19 -12.61
N LEU A 917 -27.29 12.80 -13.78
CA LEU A 917 -27.24 14.24 -13.97
C LEU A 917 -28.58 14.86 -13.55
N PRO A 918 -28.60 16.12 -13.06
CA PRO A 918 -29.83 16.82 -12.73
C PRO A 918 -30.57 17.31 -13.99
N SER A 919 -31.07 16.35 -14.78
CA SER A 919 -32.03 16.57 -15.87
C SER A 919 -33.41 16.89 -15.28
N LYS A 920 -34.27 17.60 -16.01
CA LYS A 920 -35.61 17.92 -15.49
C LYS A 920 -36.45 16.68 -15.25
N LEU A 921 -36.35 15.64 -16.08
CA LEU A 921 -37.00 14.35 -15.77
C LEU A 921 -36.48 13.78 -14.45
N GLY A 922 -35.17 13.82 -14.23
CA GLY A 922 -34.54 13.33 -13.00
C GLY A 922 -34.90 14.13 -11.75
N LEU A 923 -35.12 15.44 -11.88
CA LEU A 923 -35.55 16.35 -10.81
C LEU A 923 -37.07 16.23 -10.55
N SER A 924 -37.88 16.08 -11.59
CA SER A 924 -39.34 15.91 -11.51
C SER A 924 -39.72 14.58 -10.86
N ARG A 925 -39.06 13.48 -11.23
CA ARG A 925 -39.19 12.17 -10.54
C ARG A 925 -38.90 12.22 -9.04
N ARG A 926 -38.20 13.26 -8.58
CA ARG A 926 -37.82 13.48 -7.18
C ARG A 926 -38.58 14.65 -6.55
N GLN A 927 -39.62 15.15 -7.22
CA GLN A 927 -40.50 16.22 -6.75
C GLN A 927 -39.76 17.52 -6.42
N ILE A 928 -38.68 17.83 -7.16
CA ILE A 928 -37.91 19.09 -7.02
C ILE A 928 -38.40 20.15 -8.01
N VAL A 929 -38.90 19.73 -9.16
CA VAL A 929 -39.49 20.60 -10.19
C VAL A 929 -40.80 19.98 -10.67
N ASP A 930 -41.78 20.83 -10.98
CA ASP A 930 -43.13 20.38 -11.34
C ASP A 930 -43.21 19.81 -12.76
N SER A 931 -42.29 20.23 -13.63
CA SER A 931 -42.34 19.98 -15.07
C SER A 931 -41.08 19.28 -15.59
N PRO A 932 -41.21 18.13 -16.29
CA PRO A 932 -40.08 17.42 -16.90
C PRO A 932 -39.68 17.95 -18.30
N TRP A 933 -40.40 18.95 -18.83
CA TRP A 933 -40.22 19.47 -20.20
C TRP A 933 -38.94 20.29 -20.39
N CYS A 934 -38.22 20.07 -21.49
CA CYS A 934 -36.95 20.75 -21.78
C CYS A 934 -37.11 22.27 -21.93
N ASP A 935 -36.29 23.04 -21.21
CA ASP A 935 -36.29 24.52 -21.30
C ASP A 935 -35.79 25.04 -22.65
N ASN A 936 -34.97 24.26 -23.38
CA ASN A 936 -34.37 24.71 -24.63
C ASN A 936 -35.32 24.57 -25.83
N CYS A 937 -36.06 23.46 -25.93
CA CYS A 937 -36.92 23.21 -27.09
C CYS A 937 -38.41 23.21 -26.77
N GLY A 938 -38.82 23.11 -25.50
CA GLY A 938 -40.23 23.08 -25.08
C GLY A 938 -41.05 21.84 -25.50
N THR A 939 -40.53 21.01 -26.41
CA THR A 939 -41.29 19.96 -27.12
C THR A 939 -41.06 18.54 -26.63
N GLY A 940 -40.10 18.30 -25.72
CA GLY A 940 -39.75 16.96 -25.25
C GLY A 940 -39.42 16.90 -23.75
N VAL A 941 -39.57 15.69 -23.19
CA VAL A 941 -39.13 15.38 -21.82
C VAL A 941 -37.60 15.38 -21.75
N GLU A 942 -37.03 16.12 -20.80
CA GLU A 942 -35.58 16.27 -20.69
C GLU A 942 -34.96 15.15 -19.82
N ASP A 943 -34.60 14.02 -20.46
CA ASP A 943 -33.65 13.04 -19.94
C ASP A 943 -32.21 13.31 -20.43
N CYS A 944 -31.20 12.53 -20.04
CA CYS A 944 -29.83 12.80 -20.49
C CYS A 944 -29.67 12.62 -22.01
N LEU A 945 -30.41 11.70 -22.62
CA LEU A 945 -30.40 11.47 -24.06
C LEU A 945 -30.96 12.68 -24.82
N HIS A 946 -32.08 13.23 -24.37
CA HIS A 946 -32.66 14.42 -24.95
C HIS A 946 -31.77 15.65 -24.73
N ALA A 947 -31.32 15.89 -23.50
CA ALA A 947 -30.51 17.06 -23.15
C ALA A 947 -29.15 17.11 -23.88
N LEU A 948 -28.56 15.95 -24.20
CA LEU A 948 -27.22 15.86 -24.76
C LEU A 948 -27.17 15.44 -26.24
N TRP A 949 -28.24 14.84 -26.78
CA TRP A 949 -28.25 14.30 -28.14
C TRP A 949 -29.48 14.68 -28.96
N LYS A 950 -30.70 14.38 -28.50
CA LYS A 950 -31.93 14.51 -29.31
C LYS A 950 -32.52 15.92 -29.40
N CYS A 951 -32.16 16.85 -28.50
CA CYS A 951 -32.75 18.18 -28.50
C CYS A 951 -32.51 18.91 -29.85
N PRO A 952 -33.54 19.50 -30.48
CA PRO A 952 -33.37 20.26 -31.72
C PRO A 952 -32.44 21.47 -31.56
N ALA A 953 -32.46 22.11 -30.40
CA ALA A 953 -31.65 23.29 -30.11
C ALA A 953 -30.13 23.06 -30.18
N ILE A 954 -29.68 21.80 -30.08
CA ILE A 954 -28.25 21.43 -30.10
C ILE A 954 -27.81 20.78 -31.41
N GLU A 955 -28.68 20.73 -32.42
CA GLU A 955 -28.43 20.05 -33.70
C GLU A 955 -27.20 20.57 -34.44
N CYS A 956 -27.06 21.89 -34.51
CA CYS A 956 -25.92 22.54 -35.15
C CYS A 956 -24.57 22.09 -34.54
N SER A 957 -24.52 21.82 -33.23
CA SER A 957 -23.29 21.36 -32.56
C SER A 957 -22.81 19.99 -33.04
N TRP A 958 -23.72 19.10 -33.46
CA TRP A 958 -23.38 17.73 -33.87
C TRP A 958 -23.24 17.57 -35.40
N SER A 959 -23.85 18.48 -36.17
CA SER A 959 -23.79 18.48 -37.65
C SER A 959 -22.40 18.72 -38.24
N THR A 960 -21.47 19.27 -37.45
CA THR A 960 -20.10 19.60 -37.87
C THR A 960 -19.17 18.39 -38.00
N GLN A 961 -19.53 17.23 -37.42
CA GLN A 961 -18.80 15.98 -37.61
C GLN A 961 -19.65 14.94 -38.32
N HIS A 962 -19.19 14.50 -39.49
CA HIS A 962 -19.91 13.58 -40.36
C HIS A 962 -20.29 12.28 -39.65
N GLU A 963 -19.41 11.66 -38.87
CA GLU A 963 -19.70 10.38 -38.21
C GLU A 963 -20.78 10.50 -37.12
N LEU A 964 -20.73 11.59 -36.33
CA LEU A 964 -21.74 11.83 -35.30
C LEU A 964 -23.09 12.23 -35.92
N ALA A 965 -23.07 12.92 -37.06
CA ALA A 965 -24.27 13.22 -37.83
C ALA A 965 -24.93 11.93 -38.38
N GLU A 966 -24.14 10.96 -38.86
CA GLU A 966 -24.67 9.64 -39.28
C GLU A 966 -25.25 8.83 -38.11
N ILE A 967 -24.55 8.79 -36.97
CA ILE A 967 -25.05 8.13 -35.76
C ILE A 967 -26.36 8.78 -35.28
N ARG A 968 -26.53 10.08 -35.48
CA ARG A 968 -27.74 10.82 -35.05
C ARG A 968 -28.99 10.44 -35.83
N LYS A 969 -28.86 9.88 -37.04
CA LYS A 969 -29.98 9.32 -37.81
C LYS A 969 -30.57 8.05 -37.18
N GLN A 970 -29.84 7.42 -36.26
CA GLN A 970 -30.26 6.21 -35.58
C GLN A 970 -31.03 6.55 -34.30
N GLU A 971 -32.04 5.74 -33.98
CA GLU A 971 -32.77 5.86 -32.72
C GLU A 971 -32.12 5.03 -31.61
N PHE A 972 -31.99 5.66 -30.44
CA PHE A 972 -31.49 5.01 -29.23
C PHE A 972 -32.54 5.08 -28.12
N GLY A 973 -32.66 3.99 -27.36
CA GLY A 973 -33.55 3.89 -26.20
C GLY A 973 -32.98 4.50 -24.92
N SER A 974 -31.66 4.69 -24.83
CA SER A 974 -31.01 5.31 -23.68
C SER A 974 -29.71 6.03 -24.07
N PHE A 975 -29.27 6.99 -23.24
CA PHE A 975 -27.95 7.60 -23.41
C PHE A 975 -26.82 6.55 -23.30
N HIS A 976 -27.02 5.52 -22.49
CA HIS A 976 -26.06 4.41 -22.35
C HIS A 976 -25.83 3.67 -23.68
N ASP A 977 -26.89 3.39 -24.43
CA ASP A 977 -26.79 2.66 -25.72
C ASP A 977 -26.14 3.53 -26.79
N LEU A 978 -26.41 4.84 -26.78
CA LEU A 978 -25.73 5.82 -27.65
C LEU A 978 -24.20 5.80 -27.42
N VAL A 979 -23.73 5.87 -26.17
CA VAL A 979 -22.28 5.85 -25.91
C VAL A 979 -21.65 4.53 -26.35
N ARG A 980 -22.36 3.40 -26.21
CA ARG A 980 -21.89 2.10 -26.69
C ARG A 980 -21.71 2.10 -28.21
N GLN A 981 -22.65 2.69 -28.94
CA GLN A 981 -22.57 2.80 -30.40
C GLN A 981 -21.45 3.76 -30.85
N VAL A 982 -21.23 4.86 -30.14
CA VAL A 982 -20.09 5.76 -30.42
C VAL A 982 -18.76 5.05 -30.13
N GLY A 983 -18.68 4.28 -29.04
CA GLY A 983 -17.47 3.56 -28.63
C GLY A 983 -17.10 2.37 -29.52
N SER A 984 -18.05 1.78 -30.25
CA SER A 984 -17.78 0.66 -31.17
C SER A 984 -17.06 1.10 -32.46
N HIS A 985 -17.04 2.40 -32.76
CA HIS A 985 -16.37 2.95 -33.93
C HIS A 985 -14.86 3.07 -33.66
N ASN A 986 -14.05 2.32 -34.41
CA ASN A 986 -12.61 2.19 -34.20
C ASN A 986 -11.81 3.37 -34.81
N ARG A 987 -12.21 4.62 -34.54
CA ARG A 987 -11.50 5.84 -34.97
C ARG A 987 -10.85 6.54 -33.77
N ALA A 988 -9.63 7.04 -33.98
CA ALA A 988 -8.85 7.70 -32.94
C ALA A 988 -9.60 8.91 -32.36
N LEU A 989 -9.75 8.94 -31.04
CA LEU A 989 -10.31 10.05 -30.25
C LEU A 989 -11.80 10.37 -30.47
N LEU A 990 -12.57 9.56 -31.21
CA LEU A 990 -13.98 9.86 -31.48
C LEU A 990 -14.81 9.89 -30.18
N LEU A 991 -14.62 8.90 -29.30
CA LEU A 991 -15.29 8.81 -28.00
C LEU A 991 -14.89 10.00 -27.09
N GLU A 992 -13.62 10.38 -27.10
CA GLU A 992 -13.10 11.53 -26.35
C GLU A 992 -13.73 12.85 -26.82
N LYS A 993 -13.82 13.07 -28.14
CA LYS A 993 -14.46 14.26 -28.72
C LYS A 993 -15.95 14.29 -28.37
N PHE A 994 -16.66 13.19 -28.58
CA PHE A 994 -18.07 13.06 -28.20
C PHE A 994 -18.30 13.38 -26.71
N ALA A 995 -17.48 12.81 -25.82
CA ALA A 995 -17.59 13.04 -24.38
C ALA A 995 -17.34 14.50 -24.01
N ALA A 996 -16.37 15.16 -24.65
CA ALA A 996 -16.08 16.57 -24.44
C ALA A 996 -17.21 17.48 -24.95
N MET A 997 -17.80 17.16 -26.11
CA MET A 997 -18.97 17.88 -26.64
C MET A 997 -20.17 17.75 -25.70
N CYS A 998 -20.50 16.54 -25.24
CA CYS A 998 -21.58 16.36 -24.25
C CYS A 998 -21.33 17.17 -22.97
N TRP A 999 -20.08 17.21 -22.49
CA TRP A 999 -19.74 17.99 -21.30
C TRP A 999 -19.92 19.51 -21.52
N LEU A 1000 -19.49 20.04 -22.67
CA LEU A 1000 -19.67 21.45 -23.03
C LEU A 1000 -21.15 21.82 -23.23
N LEU A 1001 -21.93 20.96 -23.88
CA LEU A 1001 -23.38 21.13 -24.04
C LEU A 1001 -24.08 21.19 -22.69
N TRP A 1002 -23.74 20.29 -21.77
CA TRP A 1002 -24.27 20.30 -20.41
C TRP A 1002 -23.89 21.59 -19.67
N HIS A 1003 -22.65 22.05 -19.82
CA HIS A 1003 -22.17 23.28 -19.21
C HIS A 1003 -22.94 24.50 -19.72
N LYS A 1004 -23.05 24.65 -21.04
CA LYS A 1004 -23.83 25.72 -21.70
C LYS A 1004 -25.27 25.71 -21.21
N ARG A 1005 -25.93 24.56 -21.22
CA ARG A 1005 -27.30 24.39 -20.74
C ARG A 1005 -27.47 24.89 -19.29
N ASN A 1006 -26.52 24.60 -18.41
CA ASN A 1006 -26.59 25.11 -17.03
C ASN A 1006 -26.31 26.62 -16.92
N GLN A 1007 -25.43 27.17 -17.76
CA GLN A 1007 -25.20 28.63 -17.82
C GLN A 1007 -26.46 29.38 -18.27
N THR A 1008 -27.12 28.90 -19.33
CA THR A 1008 -28.39 29.46 -19.82
C THR A 1008 -29.45 29.47 -18.72
N ARG A 1009 -29.58 28.36 -17.97
CA ARG A 1009 -30.54 28.27 -16.84
C ARG A 1009 -30.21 29.20 -15.67
N LEU A 1010 -28.94 29.55 -15.49
CA LEU A 1010 -28.49 30.46 -14.43
C LEU A 1010 -28.37 31.91 -14.92
N HIS A 1011 -28.85 32.22 -16.14
CA HIS A 1011 -28.73 33.53 -16.78
C HIS A 1011 -27.28 34.05 -16.86
N LEU A 1012 -26.32 33.12 -17.02
CA LEU A 1012 -24.91 33.45 -17.20
C LEU A 1012 -24.56 33.52 -18.70
N PRO A 1013 -23.56 34.34 -19.09
CA PRO A 1013 -23.04 34.33 -20.46
C PRO A 1013 -22.64 32.91 -20.89
N SER A 1014 -23.09 32.48 -22.07
CA SER A 1014 -22.85 31.14 -22.59
C SER A 1014 -22.41 31.19 -24.06
N ASP A 1015 -21.47 30.34 -24.45
CA ASP A 1015 -20.90 30.29 -25.79
C ASP A 1015 -21.93 29.82 -26.83
N ASP A 1016 -21.79 30.19 -28.10
CA ASP A 1016 -22.71 29.72 -29.15
C ASP A 1016 -22.60 28.20 -29.39
N TYR A 1017 -23.72 27.56 -29.78
CA TYR A 1017 -23.78 26.12 -30.05
C TYR A 1017 -22.87 25.72 -31.21
N THR A 1018 -22.62 26.61 -32.18
CA THR A 1018 -21.72 26.38 -33.32
C THR A 1018 -20.26 26.19 -32.92
N GLN A 1019 -19.84 26.77 -31.79
CA GLN A 1019 -18.44 26.75 -31.33
C GLN A 1019 -18.08 25.52 -30.49
N ILE A 1020 -19.07 24.70 -30.10
CA ILE A 1020 -18.89 23.59 -29.16
C ILE A 1020 -17.95 22.51 -29.72
N CYS A 1021 -18.09 22.15 -31.00
CA CYS A 1021 -17.26 21.13 -31.62
C CYS A 1021 -15.78 21.54 -31.61
N HIS A 1022 -15.47 22.74 -32.09
CA HIS A 1022 -14.10 23.27 -32.12
C HIS A 1022 -13.46 23.37 -30.73
N ARG A 1023 -14.24 23.79 -29.73
CA ARG A 1023 -13.77 23.83 -28.32
C ARG A 1023 -13.53 22.45 -27.74
N ALA A 1024 -14.36 21.46 -28.08
CA ALA A 1024 -14.15 20.08 -27.64
C ALA A 1024 -12.84 19.52 -28.22
N GLU A 1025 -12.55 19.78 -29.50
CA GLU A 1025 -11.30 19.37 -30.13
C GLU A 1025 -10.09 20.04 -29.48
N THR A 1026 -10.16 21.34 -29.25
CA THR A 1026 -9.10 22.10 -28.57
C THR A 1026 -8.83 21.51 -27.18
N LEU A 1027 -9.87 21.23 -26.39
CA LEU A 1027 -9.76 20.68 -25.04
C LEU A 1027 -9.10 19.29 -25.03
N ILE A 1028 -9.48 18.40 -25.95
CA ILE A 1028 -8.89 17.06 -26.04
C ILE A 1028 -7.44 17.13 -26.55
N GLN A 1029 -7.15 17.99 -27.53
CA GLN A 1029 -5.79 18.20 -28.03
C GLN A 1029 -4.87 18.79 -26.96
N GLU A 1030 -5.32 19.80 -26.21
CA GLU A 1030 -4.59 20.36 -25.08
C GLU A 1030 -4.30 19.30 -24.02
N HIS A 1031 -5.30 18.50 -23.66
CA HIS A 1031 -5.14 17.43 -22.67
C HIS A 1031 -4.17 16.35 -23.16
N ALA A 1032 -4.30 15.91 -24.41
CA ALA A 1032 -3.40 14.95 -25.02
C ALA A 1032 -1.96 15.47 -25.03
N ARG A 1033 -1.72 16.73 -25.44
CA ARG A 1033 -0.37 17.33 -25.48
C ARG A 1033 0.30 17.42 -24.11
N ILE A 1034 -0.47 17.67 -23.04
CA ILE A 1034 0.05 17.72 -21.67
C ILE A 1034 0.44 16.32 -21.17
N HIS A 1035 -0.39 15.30 -21.45
CA HIS A 1035 -0.18 13.94 -20.96
C HIS A 1035 0.71 13.06 -21.85
N LEU A 1036 0.86 13.39 -23.14
CA LEU A 1036 1.76 12.71 -24.07
C LEU A 1036 3.25 12.91 -23.71
N LYS A 1037 3.61 13.97 -22.96
CA LYS A 1037 4.98 14.15 -22.45
C LYS A 1037 5.34 13.23 -21.27
N GLU A 1038 4.36 12.65 -20.57
CA GLU A 1038 4.61 11.70 -19.45
C GLU A 1038 4.57 10.23 -19.89
N HIS A 1039 3.96 9.92 -21.03
CA HIS A 1039 4.25 8.68 -21.74
C HIS A 1039 5.59 8.83 -22.45
N HIS A 1040 6.69 8.53 -21.75
CA HIS A 1040 7.84 7.97 -22.45
C HIS A 1040 7.28 6.91 -23.40
N GLN A 1041 7.36 7.16 -24.70
CA GLN A 1041 7.18 6.11 -25.69
C GLN A 1041 8.07 4.98 -25.20
N SER A 1042 7.44 3.88 -24.77
CA SER A 1042 8.17 2.63 -24.61
C SER A 1042 8.97 2.49 -25.90
N PRO A 1043 10.32 2.37 -25.84
CA PRO A 1043 11.08 2.15 -27.05
C PRO A 1043 10.38 1.01 -27.83
N PRO A 1044 10.24 1.11 -29.16
CA PRO A 1044 9.62 0.06 -29.94
C PRO A 1044 10.24 -1.25 -29.47
N ASN A 1045 9.38 -2.15 -28.99
CA ASN A 1045 9.83 -3.36 -28.34
C ASN A 1045 10.85 -4.05 -29.26
N PRO A 1046 12.08 -4.32 -28.80
CA PRO A 1046 13.04 -5.02 -29.65
C PRO A 1046 12.40 -6.34 -30.10
N LYS A 1047 12.44 -6.62 -31.41
CA LYS A 1047 12.08 -7.93 -31.94
C LYS A 1047 13.07 -8.92 -31.32
N VAL A 1048 12.59 -9.75 -30.40
CA VAL A 1048 13.41 -10.79 -29.77
C VAL A 1048 13.36 -12.01 -30.67
N SER A 1049 14.49 -12.38 -31.25
CA SER A 1049 14.72 -13.63 -31.97
C SER A 1049 15.22 -14.72 -31.03
N TRP A 1050 15.10 -15.98 -31.44
CA TRP A 1050 15.72 -17.10 -30.77
C TRP A 1050 17.25 -16.97 -30.82
N GLN A 1051 17.94 -17.36 -29.75
CA GLN A 1051 19.40 -17.29 -29.63
C GLN A 1051 19.95 -18.64 -29.14
N PRO A 1052 21.08 -19.11 -29.71
CA PRO A 1052 21.70 -20.37 -29.28
C PRO A 1052 22.19 -20.30 -27.83
N PRO A 1053 22.24 -21.43 -27.11
CA PRO A 1053 22.76 -21.48 -25.74
C PRO A 1053 24.28 -21.20 -25.71
N THR A 1054 24.74 -20.32 -24.81
CA THR A 1054 26.17 -19.95 -24.70
C THR A 1054 26.97 -20.87 -23.77
N SER A 1055 26.32 -21.56 -22.83
CA SER A 1055 26.97 -22.33 -21.76
C SER A 1055 26.40 -23.73 -21.53
N TYR A 1056 25.50 -24.18 -22.42
CA TYR A 1056 24.78 -25.46 -22.36
C TYR A 1056 24.77 -26.09 -23.76
N LYS A 1057 24.80 -27.42 -23.84
CA LYS A 1057 24.83 -28.15 -25.13
C LYS A 1057 23.51 -28.05 -25.91
N TYR A 1058 22.38 -27.99 -25.19
CA TYR A 1058 21.05 -28.01 -25.77
C TYR A 1058 20.14 -26.92 -25.20
N LYS A 1059 19.22 -26.43 -26.04
CA LYS A 1059 18.13 -25.54 -25.64
C LYS A 1059 16.80 -26.15 -26.07
N VAL A 1060 15.88 -26.25 -25.12
CA VAL A 1060 14.54 -26.83 -25.27
C VAL A 1060 13.51 -25.71 -25.18
N ASN A 1061 12.84 -25.42 -26.29
CA ASN A 1061 11.74 -24.46 -26.35
C ASN A 1061 10.40 -25.20 -26.28
N PHE A 1062 9.47 -24.72 -25.45
CA PHE A 1062 8.14 -25.33 -25.30
C PHE A 1062 7.01 -24.29 -25.28
N ASP A 1063 5.81 -24.69 -25.70
CA ASP A 1063 4.61 -23.85 -25.73
C ASP A 1063 3.32 -24.66 -25.56
N GLY A 1064 2.28 -24.04 -25.00
CA GLY A 1064 0.94 -24.62 -24.87
C GLY A 1064 -0.13 -23.82 -25.60
N ALA A 1065 -0.95 -24.49 -26.42
CA ALA A 1065 -2.09 -23.88 -27.12
C ALA A 1065 -3.42 -24.44 -26.61
N ILE A 1066 -4.47 -23.61 -26.55
CA ILE A 1066 -5.85 -24.04 -26.28
C ILE A 1066 -6.75 -23.77 -27.47
N PHE A 1067 -7.56 -24.76 -27.81
CA PHE A 1067 -8.57 -24.69 -28.85
C PHE A 1067 -9.95 -24.50 -28.20
N ARG A 1068 -10.42 -23.25 -28.15
CA ARG A 1068 -11.63 -22.87 -27.37
C ARG A 1068 -12.91 -23.55 -27.84
N GLU A 1069 -13.00 -23.89 -29.12
CA GLU A 1069 -14.17 -24.52 -29.73
C GLU A 1069 -14.27 -26.01 -29.38
N SER A 1070 -13.14 -26.72 -29.29
CA SER A 1070 -13.10 -28.16 -28.98
C SER A 1070 -12.78 -28.49 -27.52
N LYS A 1071 -12.44 -27.51 -26.67
CA LYS A 1071 -11.93 -27.68 -25.29
C LYS A 1071 -10.68 -28.57 -25.16
N GLU A 1072 -9.94 -28.71 -26.26
CA GLU A 1072 -8.68 -29.45 -26.33
C GLU A 1072 -7.48 -28.51 -26.20
N GLY A 1073 -6.32 -29.07 -25.92
CA GLY A 1073 -5.04 -28.37 -25.90
C GLY A 1073 -4.02 -29.00 -26.84
N GLY A 1074 -3.00 -28.22 -27.18
CA GLY A 1074 -1.83 -28.66 -27.93
C GLY A 1074 -0.55 -28.33 -27.19
N ILE A 1075 0.43 -29.23 -27.24
CA ILE A 1075 1.77 -29.04 -26.69
C ILE A 1075 2.77 -29.09 -27.85
N GLY A 1076 3.65 -28.10 -27.92
CA GLY A 1076 4.76 -28.06 -28.86
C GLY A 1076 6.09 -28.00 -28.13
N VAL A 1077 7.07 -28.80 -28.56
CA VAL A 1077 8.44 -28.78 -28.02
C VAL A 1077 9.43 -28.88 -29.19
N VAL A 1078 10.49 -28.06 -29.16
CA VAL A 1078 11.64 -28.17 -30.07
C VAL A 1078 12.93 -28.15 -29.26
N ILE A 1079 13.81 -29.08 -29.57
CA ILE A 1079 15.14 -29.21 -28.96
C ILE A 1079 16.17 -28.87 -30.02
N ARG A 1080 17.05 -27.91 -29.73
CA ARG A 1080 18.13 -27.48 -30.62
C ARG A 1080 19.48 -27.54 -29.93
N ASP A 1081 20.53 -27.79 -30.69
CA ASP A 1081 21.91 -27.75 -30.21
C ASP A 1081 22.47 -26.31 -30.15
N GLN A 1082 23.74 -26.19 -29.77
CA GLN A 1082 24.49 -24.92 -29.75
C GLN A 1082 24.66 -24.25 -31.13
N ASN A 1083 24.51 -25.00 -32.23
CA ASN A 1083 24.58 -24.48 -33.60
C ASN A 1083 23.20 -24.10 -34.15
N GLY A 1084 22.14 -24.31 -33.36
CA GLY A 1084 20.74 -24.10 -33.77
C GLY A 1084 20.14 -25.27 -34.54
N LEU A 1085 20.87 -26.36 -34.77
CA LEU A 1085 20.37 -27.55 -35.45
C LEU A 1085 19.29 -28.22 -34.59
N VAL A 1086 18.21 -28.62 -35.23
CA VAL A 1086 17.10 -29.30 -34.57
C VAL A 1086 17.51 -30.74 -34.28
N ILE A 1087 17.46 -31.12 -33.01
CA ILE A 1087 17.74 -32.48 -32.54
C ILE A 1087 16.46 -33.30 -32.50
N ALA A 1088 15.36 -32.70 -32.02
CA ALA A 1088 14.06 -33.34 -32.04
C ALA A 1088 12.93 -32.31 -31.91
N THR A 1089 11.78 -32.60 -32.51
CA THR A 1089 10.52 -31.87 -32.28
C THR A 1089 9.39 -32.78 -31.87
N LEU A 1090 8.47 -32.23 -31.09
CA LEU A 1090 7.29 -32.93 -30.59
C LEU A 1090 6.06 -32.03 -30.74
N SER A 1091 4.98 -32.64 -31.23
CA SER A 1091 3.65 -32.05 -31.24
C SER A 1091 2.65 -33.05 -30.67
N GLN A 1092 1.97 -32.69 -29.59
CA GLN A 1092 1.06 -33.57 -28.86
C GLN A 1092 -0.31 -32.93 -28.66
N ARG A 1093 -1.37 -33.69 -28.97
CA ARG A 1093 -2.75 -33.29 -28.71
C ARG A 1093 -3.18 -33.75 -27.32
N VAL A 1094 -3.80 -32.84 -26.58
CA VAL A 1094 -4.30 -33.05 -25.22
C VAL A 1094 -5.81 -32.94 -25.27
N LYS A 1095 -6.49 -34.09 -25.11
CA LYS A 1095 -7.95 -34.19 -25.31
C LYS A 1095 -8.78 -33.29 -24.38
N THR A 1096 -8.28 -32.97 -23.18
CA THR A 1096 -9.01 -32.11 -22.26
C THR A 1096 -8.05 -31.21 -21.47
N CYS A 1097 -8.27 -29.90 -21.54
CA CYS A 1097 -7.51 -28.93 -20.76
C CYS A 1097 -8.40 -27.81 -20.20
N PRO A 1098 -8.41 -27.59 -18.87
CA PRO A 1098 -9.30 -26.64 -18.22
C PRO A 1098 -8.85 -25.18 -18.35
N SER A 1099 -7.56 -24.90 -18.61
CA SER A 1099 -7.03 -23.52 -18.61
C SER A 1099 -5.70 -23.40 -19.34
N ALA A 1100 -5.40 -22.19 -19.84
CA ALA A 1100 -4.17 -21.89 -20.57
C ALA A 1100 -2.94 -22.18 -19.69
N GLU A 1101 -3.00 -21.81 -18.42
CA GLU A 1101 -1.93 -22.07 -17.47
C GLU A 1101 -1.68 -23.59 -17.26
N MET A 1102 -2.73 -24.42 -17.30
CA MET A 1102 -2.60 -25.87 -17.22
C MET A 1102 -1.91 -26.45 -18.46
N ILE A 1103 -2.21 -25.95 -19.68
CA ILE A 1103 -1.54 -26.47 -20.89
C ILE A 1103 -0.07 -26.08 -20.91
N GLU A 1104 0.27 -24.86 -20.48
CA GLU A 1104 1.66 -24.41 -20.36
C GLU A 1104 2.44 -25.22 -19.33
N ALA A 1105 1.84 -25.52 -18.18
CA ALA A 1105 2.45 -26.37 -17.16
C ALA A 1105 2.67 -27.81 -17.67
N ARG A 1106 1.72 -28.36 -18.42
CA ARG A 1106 1.85 -29.67 -19.07
C ARG A 1106 2.93 -29.65 -20.16
N ALA A 1107 3.03 -28.56 -20.93
CA ALA A 1107 4.07 -28.38 -21.93
C ALA A 1107 5.46 -28.37 -21.30
N ALA A 1108 5.64 -27.63 -20.20
CA ALA A 1108 6.90 -27.63 -19.44
C ALA A 1108 7.27 -29.04 -18.93
N LYS A 1109 6.33 -29.76 -18.30
CA LYS A 1109 6.55 -31.15 -17.84
C LYS A 1109 6.92 -32.07 -19.00
N ARG A 1110 6.18 -31.99 -20.11
CA ARG A 1110 6.41 -32.84 -21.29
C ARG A 1110 7.75 -32.54 -21.95
N ALA A 1111 8.18 -31.27 -21.98
CA ALA A 1111 9.48 -30.88 -22.52
C ALA A 1111 10.65 -31.49 -21.74
N ILE A 1112 10.57 -31.46 -20.40
CA ILE A 1112 11.57 -32.10 -19.52
C ILE A 1112 11.56 -33.62 -19.73
N GLN A 1113 10.38 -34.22 -19.76
CA GLN A 1113 10.24 -35.66 -20.00
C GLN A 1113 10.79 -36.06 -21.39
N PHE A 1114 10.52 -35.26 -22.42
CA PHE A 1114 10.97 -35.54 -23.79
C PHE A 1114 12.48 -35.47 -23.91
N ALA A 1115 13.12 -34.48 -23.27
CA ALA A 1115 14.57 -34.40 -23.20
C ALA A 1115 15.20 -35.65 -22.54
N LEU A 1116 14.60 -36.16 -21.46
CA LEU A 1116 15.03 -37.42 -20.83
C LEU A 1116 14.84 -38.64 -21.73
N GLU A 1117 13.71 -38.75 -22.43
CA GLU A 1117 13.40 -39.85 -23.35
C GLU A 1117 14.43 -39.97 -24.49
N ILE A 1118 15.01 -38.85 -24.93
CA ILE A 1118 16.03 -38.83 -26.00
C ILE A 1118 17.47 -38.74 -25.47
N GLY A 1119 17.69 -38.91 -24.16
CA GLY A 1119 19.04 -38.98 -23.57
C GLY A 1119 19.75 -37.64 -23.35
N ILE A 1120 19.00 -36.53 -23.21
CA ILE A 1120 19.56 -35.21 -22.91
C ILE A 1120 19.45 -34.91 -21.41
N PHE A 1121 20.59 -34.72 -20.76
CA PHE A 1121 20.72 -34.46 -19.32
C PHE A 1121 21.32 -33.08 -18.98
N ASP A 1122 21.64 -32.27 -20.00
CA ASP A 1122 22.19 -30.91 -19.88
C ASP A 1122 21.49 -29.94 -20.86
N ALA A 1123 20.56 -29.12 -20.35
CA ALA A 1123 19.72 -28.26 -21.21
C ALA A 1123 19.22 -26.96 -20.56
N ILE A 1124 19.02 -25.93 -21.39
CA ILE A 1124 18.22 -24.74 -21.04
C ILE A 1124 16.77 -24.98 -21.47
N PHE A 1125 15.82 -24.84 -20.57
CA PHE A 1125 14.39 -24.85 -20.86
C PHE A 1125 13.86 -23.42 -21.01
N GLU A 1126 13.27 -23.10 -22.15
CA GLU A 1126 12.82 -21.76 -22.52
C GLU A 1126 11.34 -21.77 -22.94
N GLY A 1127 10.53 -20.86 -22.40
CA GLY A 1127 9.08 -20.78 -22.68
C GLY A 1127 8.55 -19.34 -22.68
N ASP A 1128 7.34 -19.14 -23.21
CA ASP A 1128 6.72 -17.80 -23.37
C ASP A 1128 5.92 -17.30 -22.14
N SER A 1129 5.69 -18.19 -21.16
CA SER A 1129 4.94 -17.92 -19.94
C SER A 1129 5.84 -17.58 -18.76
N ASP A 1130 6.03 -16.27 -18.49
CA ASP A 1130 6.79 -15.78 -17.32
C ASP A 1130 6.28 -16.39 -16.01
N LEU A 1131 4.96 -16.62 -15.91
CA LEU A 1131 4.35 -17.23 -14.73
C LEU A 1131 4.89 -18.64 -14.47
N ILE A 1132 4.86 -19.52 -15.47
CA ILE A 1132 5.30 -20.91 -15.34
C ILE A 1132 6.80 -20.98 -15.10
N ILE A 1133 7.60 -20.20 -15.84
CA ILE A 1133 9.06 -20.15 -15.68
C ILE A 1133 9.44 -19.71 -14.26
N ARG A 1134 8.76 -18.70 -13.70
CA ARG A 1134 9.01 -18.24 -12.33
C ARG A 1134 8.56 -19.26 -11.29
N GLU A 1135 7.43 -19.92 -11.48
CA GLU A 1135 6.91 -20.90 -10.53
C GLU A 1135 7.74 -22.20 -10.51
N ILE A 1136 8.15 -22.72 -11.68
CA ILE A 1136 9.00 -23.91 -11.75
C ILE A 1136 10.41 -23.63 -11.20
N SER A 1137 10.91 -22.41 -11.32
CA SER A 1137 12.19 -22.00 -10.72
C SER A 1137 12.10 -21.71 -9.23
N SER A 1138 10.90 -21.51 -8.68
CA SER A 1138 10.70 -21.14 -7.28
C SER A 1138 10.84 -22.35 -6.36
N PRO A 1139 11.53 -22.23 -5.20
CA PRO A 1139 11.55 -23.29 -4.19
C PRO A 1139 10.24 -23.37 -3.36
N GLU A 1140 9.31 -22.44 -3.53
CA GLU A 1140 8.05 -22.45 -2.76
C GLU A 1140 7.06 -23.54 -3.23
N ALA A 1141 6.33 -24.13 -2.28
CA ALA A 1141 5.25 -25.06 -2.57
C ALA A 1141 4.11 -24.37 -3.35
N MET A 1142 3.61 -25.01 -4.40
CA MET A 1142 2.59 -24.43 -5.27
C MET A 1142 1.19 -24.69 -4.71
N HIS A 1143 0.31 -23.69 -4.81
CA HIS A 1143 -1.06 -23.73 -4.25
C HIS A 1143 -2.14 -23.61 -5.33
N ASN A 1144 -1.75 -23.51 -6.60
CA ASN A 1144 -2.65 -23.47 -7.74
C ASN A 1144 -3.01 -24.89 -8.21
N VAL A 1145 -3.96 -24.95 -9.16
CA VAL A 1145 -4.54 -26.19 -9.69
C VAL A 1145 -3.50 -27.00 -10.49
N TYR A 1146 -2.66 -26.33 -11.28
CA TYR A 1146 -1.61 -26.97 -12.09
C TYR A 1146 -0.30 -27.23 -11.32
N GLY A 1147 -0.22 -26.82 -10.06
CA GLY A 1147 1.01 -26.91 -9.27
C GLY A 1147 1.52 -28.34 -9.10
N LEU A 1148 0.63 -29.34 -9.07
CA LEU A 1148 1.01 -30.75 -9.04
C LEU A 1148 1.76 -31.17 -10.31
N VAL A 1149 1.38 -30.64 -11.47
CA VAL A 1149 2.06 -30.90 -12.75
C VAL A 1149 3.49 -30.35 -12.73
N LEU A 1150 3.67 -29.17 -12.13
CA LEU A 1150 5.00 -28.55 -11.99
C LEU A 1150 5.84 -29.21 -10.88
N GLU A 1151 5.22 -29.73 -9.81
CA GLU A 1151 5.90 -30.53 -8.80
C GLU A 1151 6.42 -31.85 -9.40
N ASP A 1152 5.63 -32.53 -10.23
CA ASP A 1152 6.10 -33.69 -11.00
C ASP A 1152 7.23 -33.30 -11.97
N ALA A 1153 7.10 -32.16 -12.66
CA ALA A 1153 8.14 -31.66 -13.55
C ALA A 1153 9.47 -31.41 -12.81
N LYS A 1154 9.41 -30.87 -11.58
CA LYS A 1154 10.57 -30.70 -10.70
C LYS A 1154 11.18 -32.03 -10.28
N ALA A 1155 10.36 -33.04 -10.01
CA ALA A 1155 10.86 -34.37 -9.68
C ALA A 1155 11.67 -34.98 -10.84
N LEU A 1156 11.23 -34.75 -12.09
CA LEU A 1156 11.98 -35.19 -13.27
C LEU A 1156 13.35 -34.49 -13.40
N LEU A 1157 13.47 -33.23 -12.99
CA LEU A 1157 14.74 -32.47 -13.04
C LEU A 1157 15.85 -33.07 -12.17
N HIS A 1158 15.55 -33.92 -11.19
CA HIS A 1158 16.58 -34.61 -10.40
C HIS A 1158 17.46 -35.54 -11.25
N HIS A 1159 17.04 -35.89 -12.46
CA HIS A 1159 17.81 -36.70 -13.41
C HIS A 1159 18.73 -35.86 -14.31
N PHE A 1160 18.69 -34.52 -14.23
CA PHE A 1160 19.56 -33.64 -15.01
C PHE A 1160 20.82 -33.29 -14.23
N GLU A 1161 21.98 -33.34 -14.89
CA GLU A 1161 23.26 -32.89 -14.32
C GLU A 1161 23.29 -31.36 -14.20
N ARG A 1162 22.80 -30.69 -15.25
CA ARG A 1162 22.76 -29.23 -15.35
C ARG A 1162 21.48 -28.80 -16.06
N TYR A 1163 20.79 -27.82 -15.49
CA TYR A 1163 19.60 -27.25 -16.11
C TYR A 1163 19.45 -25.77 -15.76
N GLN A 1164 18.71 -25.03 -16.59
CA GLN A 1164 18.32 -23.66 -16.33
C GLN A 1164 16.97 -23.37 -16.99
N PHE A 1165 16.11 -22.59 -16.32
CA PHE A 1165 14.87 -22.09 -16.91
C PHE A 1165 15.03 -20.62 -17.31
N THR A 1166 14.54 -20.28 -18.51
CA THR A 1166 14.60 -18.92 -19.06
C THR A 1166 13.25 -18.55 -19.67
N HIS A 1167 12.89 -17.27 -19.57
CA HIS A 1167 11.68 -16.74 -20.17
C HIS A 1167 12.04 -15.97 -21.44
N THR A 1168 11.33 -16.26 -22.53
CA THR A 1168 11.41 -15.48 -23.78
C THR A 1168 10.03 -14.92 -24.12
N ARG A 1169 9.97 -13.95 -25.03
CA ARG A 1169 8.68 -13.47 -25.54
C ARG A 1169 8.20 -14.46 -26.61
N ARG A 1170 6.90 -14.49 -26.88
CA ARG A 1170 6.33 -15.31 -27.97
C ARG A 1170 7.03 -15.12 -29.33
N SER A 1171 7.56 -13.93 -29.62
CA SER A 1171 8.33 -13.66 -30.85
C SER A 1171 9.63 -14.46 -30.95
N GLY A 1172 10.21 -14.89 -29.83
CA GLY A 1172 11.40 -15.75 -29.76
C GLY A 1172 11.07 -17.22 -29.48
N ASN A 1173 9.79 -17.61 -29.44
CA ASN A 1173 9.31 -18.97 -29.19
C ASN A 1173 8.37 -19.47 -30.31
N THR A 1174 8.54 -18.94 -31.52
CA THR A 1174 7.64 -19.10 -32.68
C THR A 1174 7.49 -20.55 -33.12
N VAL A 1175 8.58 -21.31 -33.16
CA VAL A 1175 8.58 -22.72 -33.59
C VAL A 1175 7.80 -23.60 -32.60
N ALA A 1176 8.05 -23.46 -31.29
CA ALA A 1176 7.30 -24.20 -30.27
C ALA A 1176 5.80 -23.82 -30.30
N HIS A 1177 5.49 -22.55 -30.50
CA HIS A 1177 4.11 -22.07 -30.67
C HIS A 1177 3.41 -22.68 -31.89
N ALA A 1178 4.10 -22.73 -33.04
CA ALA A 1178 3.55 -23.30 -34.25
C ALA A 1178 3.33 -24.82 -34.11
N LEU A 1179 4.26 -25.53 -33.47
CA LEU A 1179 4.10 -26.96 -33.10
C LEU A 1179 2.88 -27.15 -32.18
N ALA A 1180 2.70 -26.32 -31.16
CA ALA A 1180 1.56 -26.41 -30.26
C ALA A 1180 0.21 -26.24 -30.99
N ARG A 1181 0.14 -25.33 -31.98
CA ARG A 1181 -1.07 -25.13 -32.80
C ARG A 1181 -1.31 -26.28 -33.79
N ARG A 1182 -0.24 -26.88 -34.33
CA ARG A 1182 -0.32 -28.03 -35.25
C ARG A 1182 -0.99 -29.24 -34.61
N ALA A 1183 -0.93 -29.37 -33.29
CA ALA A 1183 -1.59 -30.44 -32.54
C ALA A 1183 -3.11 -30.59 -32.82
N LEU A 1184 -3.79 -29.54 -33.33
CA LEU A 1184 -5.20 -29.63 -33.76
C LEU A 1184 -5.41 -30.68 -34.87
N ASN A 1185 -4.43 -30.82 -35.77
CA ASN A 1185 -4.52 -31.67 -36.96
C ASN A 1185 -3.91 -33.07 -36.74
N ILE A 1186 -3.52 -33.40 -35.51
CA ILE A 1186 -2.84 -34.65 -35.15
C ILE A 1186 -3.77 -35.51 -34.28
N GLN A 1187 -3.68 -36.84 -34.40
CA GLN A 1187 -4.53 -37.77 -33.63
C GLN A 1187 -4.15 -37.85 -32.15
N ASN A 1188 -2.87 -38.04 -31.80
CA ASN A 1188 -2.42 -38.10 -30.38
C ASN A 1188 -1.02 -37.48 -30.16
N LEU A 1189 0.03 -38.04 -30.77
CA LEU A 1189 1.42 -37.62 -30.56
C LEU A 1189 2.21 -37.83 -31.87
N CYS A 1190 2.99 -36.84 -32.27
CA CYS A 1190 3.97 -36.97 -33.34
C CYS A 1190 5.33 -36.44 -32.85
N VAL A 1191 6.39 -37.16 -33.20
CA VAL A 1191 7.78 -36.84 -32.90
C VAL A 1191 8.58 -36.92 -34.19
N TRP A 1192 9.46 -35.94 -34.41
CA TRP A 1192 10.41 -35.92 -35.51
C TRP A 1192 11.81 -35.84 -34.92
N MET A 1193 12.66 -36.79 -35.27
CA MET A 1193 14.07 -36.83 -34.87
C MET A 1193 14.90 -36.11 -35.94
N GLU A 1194 15.78 -35.23 -35.51
CA GLU A 1194 16.67 -34.43 -36.38
C GLU A 1194 15.93 -33.59 -37.45
N ASP A 1195 14.61 -33.38 -37.28
CA ASP A 1195 13.76 -32.72 -38.26
C ASP A 1195 12.56 -31.98 -37.63
N VAL A 1196 11.89 -31.16 -38.44
CA VAL A 1196 10.63 -30.47 -38.12
C VAL A 1196 9.54 -30.80 -39.15
N PRO A 1197 8.25 -30.69 -38.81
CA PRO A 1197 7.18 -30.89 -39.78
C PRO A 1197 7.33 -29.96 -41.01
N PRO A 1198 7.02 -30.41 -42.24
CA PRO A 1198 7.22 -29.62 -43.46
C PRO A 1198 6.58 -28.22 -43.45
N ASP A 1199 5.44 -28.07 -42.77
CA ASP A 1199 4.70 -26.81 -42.61
C ASP A 1199 5.34 -25.84 -41.58
N ILE A 1200 6.28 -26.32 -40.76
CA ILE A 1200 6.98 -25.54 -39.73
C ILE A 1200 8.37 -25.09 -40.20
N ILE A 1201 8.92 -25.71 -41.26
CA ILE A 1201 10.21 -25.35 -41.88
C ILE A 1201 10.34 -23.83 -42.15
N PRO A 1202 9.35 -23.12 -42.72
CA PRO A 1202 9.45 -21.67 -42.94
C PRO A 1202 9.60 -20.86 -41.65
N VAL A 1203 8.96 -21.31 -40.56
CA VAL A 1203 9.03 -20.66 -39.24
C VAL A 1203 10.42 -20.89 -38.63
N LEU A 1204 10.98 -22.10 -38.79
CA LEU A 1204 12.34 -22.40 -38.35
C LEU A 1204 13.39 -21.53 -39.07
N TYR A 1205 13.28 -21.37 -40.41
CA TYR A 1205 14.19 -20.49 -41.17
C TYR A 1205 14.09 -19.02 -40.75
N SER A 1206 12.91 -18.56 -40.32
CA SER A 1206 12.73 -17.18 -39.83
C SER A 1206 13.55 -16.91 -38.55
N ASP A 1207 13.72 -17.90 -37.68
CA ASP A 1207 14.58 -17.79 -36.50
C ASP A 1207 16.06 -17.59 -36.90
N PHE A 1208 16.55 -18.28 -37.94
CA PHE A 1208 17.94 -18.16 -38.41
C PHE A 1208 18.25 -16.87 -39.16
N SER A 1209 17.30 -16.36 -39.97
CA SER A 1209 17.48 -15.11 -40.73
C SER A 1209 17.72 -13.87 -39.84
N SER A 1210 17.43 -13.98 -38.54
CA SER A 1210 17.62 -12.94 -37.53
C SER A 1210 18.89 -13.08 -36.66
N ILE A 1211 19.70 -14.12 -36.90
CA ILE A 1211 20.99 -14.35 -36.22
C ILE A 1211 22.16 -13.74 -37.02
N ASN A 1212 21.98 -13.55 -38.33
CA ASN A 1212 22.99 -13.00 -39.26
C ASN A 1212 22.77 -11.51 -39.61
N SER A 1213 21.96 -10.77 -38.84
CA SER A 1213 21.60 -9.36 -39.10
C SER A 1213 22.00 -8.41 -37.98
#